data_AF-A0A834HDH1-F1
#
_entry.id   AF-A0A834HDH1-F1
#
_cell.length_a   1.000
_cell.length_b   1.000
_cell.length_c   1.000
_cell.angle_alpha   90.00
_cell.angle_beta   90.00
_cell.angle_gamma   90.00
#
_symmetry.space_group_name_H-M   'P 1'
#
loop_
_entity.id
_entity.type
_entity.pdbx_description
1 polymer ?
#
loop_
_entity_poly.entity_id
_entity_poly.type
_entity_poly.pdbx_seq_one_letter_code
_entity_poly.pdbx_strand_id
1 'polypeptide(L)'
;MASIPSKNTWMRRQQCPCGDWKCFVTYDGDAEESAAASQLVKNGSCSSFEAMVAPYVGMVFKSDEDAFEYYGNFARKNGFSIRKERSRLSPQLGIYKRDFVCYRSGFARKRPTAEHQRDRKSVRCGCDAKMYLSKEVVEGDCQWFVIQFSNVHNHELLEDDQVRLLPAYRKINEADQERILLLSKAGFPIHRIVKVLELEKGIQGGQLPFLERDVRNFVQNRKKVVQENDALLCEKRENDTGELLEACRATKEGDPYFVYDVTMDENDKVENIAWSYGDSVQAYTMFGDVVYFDTTYRSITYGMLFGAWLGIDNKGNTVLFGGTLLQDETPRSFVWALQTFVRFMKGIRPQTILTDLDPGLREAIRSELPNTKHVVSIWNILPKLSCWLSLPLGPRCAEFRTQFEALYLLDSAEDFEYQWNQMVGQYGINSDKHMALLFSLRTSWAFPYTKGCFLARMATSGYSKSVEAFLRGVFSAQICLRSFFDQVGNYASHKIQASEEMQYMHIRTCLPIEEHARSVFSPFAFRAFQHELVQAMQYASSEMADGSYVLRHFKKMDGERLVIWIPEAEQIHCSCKEFEYSGILCRHALRVLLIKNYFQLPEKYLPSRWRKESSLAPYDNPGDQNANDEWFQEFRSLTGTLFTESSITKERADLVHRELSKELKRLINEVTNMPPSDGVAMDLTVSLTG
;
A
#
# COMPACT_ATOMS: atom_id res chain seq x y z
N MET A 1 -27.76 13.67 -7.27
CA MET A 1 -27.13 12.35 -7.09
C MET A 1 -25.66 12.60 -6.80
N ALA A 2 -25.26 12.59 -5.53
CA ALA A 2 -23.86 12.70 -5.17
C ALA A 2 -23.19 11.36 -5.49
N SER A 3 -22.25 11.34 -6.43
CA SER A 3 -21.41 10.16 -6.66
C SER A 3 -20.56 9.94 -5.41
N ILE A 4 -20.71 8.77 -4.78
CA ILE A 4 -19.80 8.32 -3.74
C ILE A 4 -18.40 8.31 -4.37
N PRO A 5 -17.39 9.03 -3.83
CA PRO A 5 -16.05 8.99 -4.38
C PRO A 5 -15.50 7.57 -4.20
N SER A 6 -15.16 6.89 -5.29
CA SER A 6 -14.42 5.63 -5.22
C SER A 6 -13.02 5.94 -4.69
N LYS A 7 -12.79 5.70 -3.39
CA LYS A 7 -11.58 6.16 -2.69
C LYS A 7 -10.29 5.39 -2.97
N ASN A 8 -10.33 4.23 -3.65
CA ASN A 8 -9.15 3.38 -3.79
C ASN A 8 -8.79 3.14 -5.28
N THR A 9 -8.05 4.08 -5.89
CA THR A 9 -7.46 3.92 -7.24
C THR A 9 -6.33 2.88 -7.25
N TRP A 10 -5.65 2.74 -6.12
CA TRP A 10 -4.48 1.89 -5.93
C TRP A 10 -4.75 0.89 -4.81
N MET A 11 -4.35 -0.36 -5.03
CA MET A 11 -4.44 -1.42 -4.03
C MET A 11 -3.10 -2.11 -3.85
N ARG A 12 -2.87 -2.66 -2.66
CA ARG A 12 -1.72 -3.56 -2.45
C ARG A 12 -1.92 -4.84 -3.27
N ARG A 13 -0.82 -5.40 -3.75
CA ARG A 13 -0.77 -6.59 -4.59
C ARG A 13 -1.28 -7.80 -3.80
N GLN A 14 -2.43 -8.33 -4.18
CA GLN A 14 -3.05 -9.48 -3.51
C GLN A 14 -2.70 -10.83 -4.17
N GLN A 15 -2.00 -10.85 -5.30
CA GLN A 15 -1.66 -12.10 -5.98
C GLN A 15 -0.63 -12.91 -5.18
N CYS A 16 -0.93 -14.19 -4.90
CA CYS A 16 -0.03 -15.04 -4.14
C CYS A 16 1.14 -15.53 -5.00
N PRO A 17 2.39 -15.49 -4.49
CA PRO A 17 3.57 -15.95 -5.24
C PRO A 17 3.67 -17.47 -5.41
N CYS A 18 2.73 -18.25 -4.87
CA CYS A 18 2.71 -19.71 -5.09
C CYS A 18 2.27 -20.13 -6.51
N GLY A 19 1.87 -19.16 -7.36
CA GLY A 19 1.45 -19.42 -8.73
C GLY A 19 0.03 -20.00 -8.88
N ASP A 20 -0.67 -20.23 -7.76
CA ASP A 20 -2.06 -20.66 -7.77
C ASP A 20 -2.99 -19.44 -7.90
N TRP A 21 -3.68 -19.33 -9.02
CA TRP A 21 -4.61 -18.23 -9.30
C TRP A 21 -5.78 -18.12 -8.32
N LYS A 22 -6.06 -19.18 -7.53
CA LYS A 22 -7.08 -19.17 -6.47
C LYS A 22 -6.57 -18.66 -5.13
N CYS A 23 -5.26 -18.46 -5.00
CA CYS A 23 -4.62 -18.08 -3.75
C CYS A 23 -4.31 -16.58 -3.75
N PHE A 24 -4.81 -15.87 -2.72
CA PHE A 24 -4.65 -14.43 -2.58
C PHE A 24 -4.10 -14.08 -1.20
N VAL A 25 -3.35 -12.97 -1.13
CA VAL A 25 -2.79 -12.40 0.09
C VAL A 25 -3.67 -11.24 0.57
N THR A 26 -4.13 -11.30 1.81
CA THR A 26 -4.86 -10.20 2.48
C THR A 26 -3.92 -9.45 3.40
N TYR A 27 -3.96 -8.11 3.37
CA TYR A 27 -3.19 -7.26 4.27
C TYR A 27 -4.08 -6.72 5.40
N ASP A 28 -3.51 -6.62 6.62
CA ASP A 28 -4.21 -6.04 7.77
C ASP A 28 -4.61 -4.58 7.47
N GLY A 29 -5.91 -4.32 7.44
CA GLY A 29 -6.54 -3.05 7.01
C GLY A 29 -7.68 -3.25 6.01
N ASP A 30 -7.56 -4.20 5.08
CA ASP A 30 -8.63 -4.52 4.10
C ASP A 30 -9.82 -5.24 4.77
N ALA A 31 -9.56 -5.92 5.90
CA ALA A 31 -10.56 -6.67 6.65
C ALA A 31 -11.55 -5.76 7.42
N GLU A 32 -11.15 -4.55 7.82
CA GLU A 32 -12.03 -3.62 8.55
C GLU A 32 -13.13 -3.03 7.66
N GLU A 33 -12.83 -2.73 6.39
CA GLU A 33 -13.84 -2.29 5.41
C GLU A 33 -14.83 -3.42 5.06
N SER A 34 -14.36 -4.66 4.92
CA SER A 34 -15.21 -5.83 4.66
C SER A 34 -16.05 -6.22 5.89
N ALA A 35 -15.50 -6.09 7.10
CA ALA A 35 -16.21 -6.34 8.35
C ALA A 35 -17.28 -5.28 8.63
N ALA A 36 -17.02 -4.00 8.30
CA ALA A 36 -18.01 -2.93 8.40
C ALA A 36 -19.20 -3.15 7.45
N ALA A 37 -18.94 -3.61 6.21
CA ALA A 37 -20.00 -4.00 5.27
C ALA A 37 -20.78 -5.24 5.76
N SER A 38 -20.10 -6.19 6.41
CA SER A 38 -20.71 -7.42 6.95
C SER A 38 -21.55 -7.19 8.22
N GLN A 39 -21.21 -6.18 9.03
CA GLN A 39 -21.97 -5.82 10.24
C GLN A 39 -23.26 -5.07 9.93
N LEU A 40 -23.35 -4.35 8.81
CA LEU A 40 -24.59 -3.73 8.33
C LEU A 40 -25.64 -4.75 7.84
N VAL A 41 -25.22 -5.96 7.46
CA VAL A 41 -26.11 -7.02 6.94
C VAL A 41 -26.67 -7.93 8.06
N LYS A 42 -26.08 -7.93 9.27
CA LYS A 42 -26.52 -8.79 10.38
C LYS A 42 -27.56 -8.19 11.33
N ASN A 43 -27.88 -6.90 11.22
CA ASN A 43 -28.89 -6.24 12.06
C ASN A 43 -30.27 -6.07 11.40
N GLY A 44 -30.55 -6.83 10.33
CA GLY A 44 -31.91 -6.99 9.78
C GLY A 44 -32.74 -8.01 10.55
N SER A 45 -33.10 -7.67 11.79
CA SER A 45 -34.30 -8.10 12.54
C SER A 45 -35.02 -9.39 12.07
N CYS A 46 -34.82 -10.48 12.82
CA CYS A 46 -35.81 -11.55 12.96
C CYS A 46 -36.88 -11.05 13.96
N SER A 47 -38.00 -10.52 13.47
CA SER A 47 -39.12 -10.13 14.32
C SER A 47 -40.12 -11.28 14.47
N SER A 48 -40.41 -11.61 15.73
CA SER A 48 -41.50 -12.42 16.27
C SER A 48 -42.78 -12.53 15.43
N PHE A 49 -43.34 -13.74 15.38
CA PHE A 49 -44.67 -14.05 14.84
C PHE A 49 -45.78 -13.33 15.61
N GLU A 50 -46.11 -12.10 15.21
CA GLU A 50 -47.44 -11.52 15.43
C GLU A 50 -48.33 -11.80 14.20
N ALA A 51 -49.57 -12.23 14.45
CA ALA A 51 -50.55 -12.47 13.41
C ALA A 51 -50.82 -11.16 12.65
N MET A 52 -50.42 -11.10 11.37
CA MET A 52 -50.60 -9.92 10.52
C MET A 52 -52.10 -9.67 10.30
N VAL A 53 -52.59 -8.55 10.84
CA VAL A 53 -54.00 -8.14 10.74
C VAL A 53 -54.35 -7.80 9.29
N ALA A 54 -55.55 -8.15 8.84
CA ALA A 54 -56.02 -7.78 7.51
C ALA A 54 -56.24 -6.25 7.42
N PRO A 55 -55.87 -5.58 6.31
CA PRO A 55 -56.19 -4.16 6.14
C PRO A 55 -57.69 -3.91 6.31
N TYR A 56 -58.05 -2.78 6.91
CA TYR A 56 -59.45 -2.39 7.13
C TYR A 56 -59.64 -0.90 6.86
N VAL A 57 -60.89 -0.52 6.58
CA VAL A 57 -61.25 0.88 6.33
C VAL A 57 -60.99 1.71 7.59
N GLY A 58 -60.24 2.80 7.45
CA GLY A 58 -59.80 3.67 8.54
C GLY A 58 -58.38 3.38 9.05
N MET A 59 -57.70 2.34 8.56
CA MET A 59 -56.29 2.10 8.89
C MET A 59 -55.38 3.22 8.36
N VAL A 60 -54.39 3.63 9.15
CA VAL A 60 -53.54 4.82 8.90
C VAL A 60 -52.09 4.44 8.60
N PHE A 61 -51.50 5.08 7.59
CA PHE A 61 -50.10 4.93 7.21
C PHE A 61 -49.40 6.30 7.09
N LYS A 62 -48.08 6.32 7.29
CA LYS A 62 -47.26 7.54 7.15
C LYS A 62 -47.02 7.90 5.69
N SER A 63 -46.92 6.90 4.80
CA SER A 63 -46.72 7.09 3.35
C SER A 63 -47.53 6.09 2.52
N ASP A 64 -47.72 6.36 1.21
CA ASP A 64 -48.30 5.36 0.30
C ASP A 64 -47.36 4.19 0.05
N GLU A 65 -46.05 4.38 0.22
CA GLU A 65 -45.04 3.31 0.22
C GLU A 65 -45.23 2.35 1.39
N ASP A 66 -45.41 2.84 2.61
CA ASP A 66 -45.65 2.00 3.80
C ASP A 66 -46.94 1.19 3.63
N ALA A 67 -47.99 1.83 3.11
CA ALA A 67 -49.25 1.16 2.82
C ALA A 67 -49.10 0.10 1.71
N PHE A 68 -48.26 0.37 0.71
CA PHE A 68 -47.97 -0.58 -0.37
C PHE A 68 -47.18 -1.78 0.15
N GLU A 69 -46.19 -1.55 1.01
CA GLU A 69 -45.43 -2.62 1.65
C GLU A 69 -46.31 -3.47 2.57
N TYR A 70 -47.13 -2.84 3.41
CA TYR A 70 -48.06 -3.53 4.30
C TYR A 70 -49.04 -4.42 3.52
N TYR A 71 -49.72 -3.86 2.52
CA TYR A 71 -50.65 -4.64 1.70
C TYR A 71 -49.93 -5.67 0.83
N GLY A 72 -48.70 -5.39 0.39
CA GLY A 72 -47.86 -6.33 -0.34
C GLY A 72 -47.46 -7.54 0.49
N ASN A 73 -47.18 -7.34 1.79
CA ASN A 73 -46.89 -8.40 2.75
C ASN A 73 -48.13 -9.21 3.10
N PHE A 74 -49.28 -8.54 3.30
CA PHE A 74 -50.57 -9.20 3.45
C PHE A 74 -50.89 -10.07 2.22
N ALA A 75 -50.74 -9.52 1.02
CA ALA A 75 -50.99 -10.22 -0.23
C ALA A 75 -50.10 -11.45 -0.39
N ARG A 76 -48.81 -11.33 -0.05
CA ARG A 76 -47.86 -12.44 -0.10
C ARG A 76 -48.31 -13.59 0.81
N LYS A 77 -48.67 -13.29 2.06
CA LYS A 77 -49.17 -14.29 3.02
C LYS A 77 -50.52 -14.89 2.61
N ASN A 78 -51.29 -14.20 1.78
CA ASN A 78 -52.61 -14.63 1.32
C ASN A 78 -52.60 -15.14 -0.13
N GLY A 79 -51.45 -15.49 -0.70
CA GLY A 79 -51.43 -16.21 -1.98
C GLY A 79 -51.53 -15.35 -3.25
N PHE A 80 -51.37 -14.02 -3.18
CA PHE A 80 -51.45 -13.14 -4.34
C PHE A 80 -50.40 -12.02 -4.35
N SER A 81 -50.39 -11.20 -5.40
CA SER A 81 -49.55 -10.01 -5.47
C SER A 81 -50.36 -8.80 -5.91
N ILE A 82 -49.87 -7.60 -5.58
CA ILE A 82 -50.56 -6.34 -5.82
C ILE A 82 -49.80 -5.46 -6.81
N ARG A 83 -50.48 -4.49 -7.40
CA ARG A 83 -49.89 -3.43 -8.23
C ARG A 83 -50.54 -2.08 -7.94
N LYS A 84 -49.79 -1.00 -8.16
CA LYS A 84 -50.33 0.37 -8.19
C LYS A 84 -51.14 0.54 -9.50
N GLU A 85 -52.43 0.91 -9.40
CA GLU A 85 -53.32 1.05 -10.56
C GLU A 85 -53.53 2.51 -10.96
N ARG A 86 -54.04 3.34 -10.05
CA ARG A 86 -54.30 4.76 -10.31
C ARG A 86 -53.74 5.60 -9.17
N SER A 87 -53.37 6.82 -9.53
CA SER A 87 -53.07 7.90 -8.58
C SER A 87 -53.80 9.15 -9.02
N ARG A 88 -54.29 9.94 -8.05
CA ARG A 88 -54.80 11.28 -8.31
C ARG A 88 -53.90 12.30 -7.66
N LEU A 89 -53.61 13.36 -8.40
CA LEU A 89 -52.78 14.48 -7.98
C LEU A 89 -53.68 15.65 -7.56
N SER A 90 -53.27 16.34 -6.50
CA SER A 90 -53.83 17.60 -6.03
C SER A 90 -52.71 18.65 -6.09
N PRO A 91 -52.99 19.87 -6.58
CA PRO A 91 -52.02 20.97 -6.59
C PRO A 91 -51.46 21.31 -5.21
N GLN A 92 -52.21 21.05 -4.13
CA GLN A 92 -51.85 21.42 -2.75
C GLN A 92 -51.17 20.28 -1.99
N LEU A 93 -51.51 19.02 -2.30
CA LEU A 93 -51.12 17.84 -1.49
C LEU A 93 -50.22 16.84 -2.25
N GLY A 94 -49.96 17.08 -3.54
CA GLY A 94 -49.31 16.11 -4.41
C GLY A 94 -50.23 14.92 -4.69
N ILE A 95 -49.70 13.70 -4.73
CA ILE A 95 -50.55 12.51 -4.83
C ILE A 95 -51.39 12.41 -3.55
N TYR A 96 -52.72 12.48 -3.69
CA TYR A 96 -53.64 12.45 -2.56
C TYR A 96 -54.60 11.27 -2.57
N LYS A 97 -54.67 10.51 -3.68
CA LYS A 97 -55.35 9.20 -3.72
C LYS A 97 -54.51 8.17 -4.44
N ARG A 98 -54.53 6.95 -3.94
CA ARG A 98 -53.79 5.81 -4.51
C ARG A 98 -54.63 4.54 -4.49
N ASP A 99 -54.69 3.88 -5.65
CA ASP A 99 -55.40 2.60 -5.81
C ASP A 99 -54.38 1.46 -5.90
N PHE A 100 -54.44 0.53 -4.95
CA PHE A 100 -53.72 -0.75 -5.03
C PHE A 100 -54.71 -1.86 -5.33
N VAL A 101 -54.38 -2.72 -6.29
CA VAL A 101 -55.27 -3.80 -6.73
C VAL A 101 -54.50 -5.09 -6.89
N CYS A 102 -55.20 -6.23 -6.85
CA CYS A 102 -54.63 -7.51 -7.23
C CYS A 102 -53.99 -7.42 -8.62
N TYR A 103 -52.86 -8.10 -8.82
CA TYR A 103 -52.16 -8.15 -10.10
C TYR A 103 -53.05 -8.61 -11.25
N ARG A 104 -54.03 -9.49 -10.96
CA ARG A 104 -55.02 -10.01 -11.92
C ARG A 104 -56.27 -9.13 -12.09
N SER A 105 -56.30 -7.96 -11.45
CA SER A 105 -57.41 -7.01 -11.55
C SER A 105 -57.52 -6.36 -12.93
N GLY A 106 -58.76 -6.09 -13.34
CA GLY A 106 -59.16 -5.53 -14.62
C GLY A 106 -59.15 -6.54 -15.77
N PHE A 107 -59.39 -6.06 -16.99
CA PHE A 107 -59.28 -6.84 -18.22
C PHE A 107 -58.20 -6.27 -19.12
N ALA A 108 -57.58 -7.10 -19.96
CA ALA A 108 -56.61 -6.61 -20.92
C ALA A 108 -57.31 -5.69 -21.93
N ARG A 109 -56.74 -4.50 -22.14
CA ARG A 109 -57.17 -3.60 -23.21
C ARG A 109 -56.71 -4.21 -24.55
N LYS A 110 -57.65 -4.47 -25.47
CA LYS A 110 -57.30 -4.77 -26.87
C LYS A 110 -56.61 -3.53 -27.45
N ARG A 111 -55.32 -3.61 -27.78
CA ARG A 111 -54.63 -2.57 -28.56
C ARG A 111 -54.83 -2.89 -30.05
N PRO A 112 -55.17 -1.91 -30.91
CA PRO A 112 -55.19 -2.14 -32.35
C PRO A 112 -53.78 -2.45 -32.85
N THR A 113 -53.64 -3.61 -33.51
CA THR A 113 -52.62 -4.00 -34.50
C THR A 113 -51.21 -3.40 -34.36
N ALA A 114 -50.29 -4.21 -33.82
CA ALA A 114 -48.87 -4.16 -34.17
C ALA A 114 -48.45 -5.58 -34.57
N GLU A 115 -47.88 -5.76 -35.77
CA GLU A 115 -47.77 -7.02 -36.52
C GLU A 115 -46.93 -8.15 -35.90
N HIS A 116 -46.38 -7.98 -34.70
CA HIS A 116 -45.60 -9.04 -34.03
C HIS A 116 -45.89 -9.10 -32.52
N GLN A 117 -47.15 -9.34 -32.12
CA GLN A 117 -47.45 -9.70 -30.74
C GLN A 117 -47.23 -11.19 -30.50
N ARG A 118 -46.37 -11.53 -29.54
CA ARG A 118 -46.33 -12.88 -28.95
C ARG A 118 -47.71 -13.18 -28.36
N ASP A 119 -48.29 -14.33 -28.70
CA ASP A 119 -49.59 -14.82 -28.23
C ASP A 119 -49.59 -15.11 -26.72
N ARG A 120 -49.50 -14.05 -25.90
CA ARG A 120 -49.49 -14.17 -24.44
C ARG A 120 -50.88 -13.84 -23.92
N LYS A 121 -51.63 -14.88 -23.55
CA LYS A 121 -52.92 -14.74 -22.86
C LYS A 121 -52.73 -13.83 -21.62
N SER A 122 -53.58 -12.83 -21.47
CA SER A 122 -53.56 -11.91 -20.33
C SER A 122 -53.85 -12.66 -19.03
N VAL A 123 -53.07 -12.37 -17.99
CA VAL A 123 -53.28 -12.92 -16.63
C VAL A 123 -54.44 -12.20 -15.90
N ARG A 124 -54.89 -11.06 -16.42
CA ARG A 124 -55.98 -10.27 -15.84
C ARG A 124 -57.34 -10.93 -16.09
N CYS A 125 -58.08 -11.20 -15.01
CA CYS A 125 -59.37 -11.89 -15.00
C CYS A 125 -60.49 -11.06 -14.35
N GLY A 126 -60.28 -9.75 -14.16
CA GLY A 126 -61.28 -8.88 -13.53
C GLY A 126 -61.38 -9.05 -12.01
N CYS A 127 -60.31 -9.44 -11.33
CA CYS A 127 -60.30 -9.58 -9.87
C CYS A 127 -60.63 -8.25 -9.16
N ASP A 128 -61.50 -8.28 -8.14
CA ASP A 128 -61.99 -7.10 -7.41
C ASP A 128 -61.23 -6.82 -6.10
N ALA A 129 -60.23 -7.64 -5.75
CA ALA A 129 -59.40 -7.39 -4.59
C ALA A 129 -58.60 -6.09 -4.74
N LYS A 130 -58.79 -5.16 -3.79
CA LYS A 130 -58.30 -3.79 -3.86
C LYS A 130 -58.17 -3.13 -2.48
N MET A 131 -57.27 -2.16 -2.39
CA MET A 131 -57.11 -1.24 -1.27
C MET A 131 -56.93 0.18 -1.82
N TYR A 132 -57.81 1.09 -1.43
CA TYR A 132 -57.77 2.49 -1.84
C TYR A 132 -57.38 3.38 -0.67
N LEU A 133 -56.48 4.33 -0.94
CA LEU A 133 -55.93 5.25 0.03
C LEU A 133 -56.32 6.69 -0.30
N SER A 134 -56.55 7.49 0.74
CA SER A 134 -56.72 8.94 0.68
C SER A 134 -55.73 9.61 1.63
N LYS A 135 -55.07 10.66 1.16
CA LYS A 135 -54.16 11.49 1.96
C LYS A 135 -54.93 12.64 2.57
N GLU A 136 -54.84 12.78 3.88
CA GLU A 136 -55.44 13.87 4.64
C GLU A 136 -54.39 14.50 5.54
N VAL A 137 -54.53 15.79 5.84
CA VAL A 137 -53.63 16.50 6.77
C VAL A 137 -54.34 16.60 8.11
N VAL A 138 -53.81 15.91 9.11
CA VAL A 138 -54.35 15.87 10.47
C VAL A 138 -53.28 16.46 11.39
N GLU A 139 -53.63 17.52 12.13
CA GLU A 139 -52.73 18.18 13.08
C GLU A 139 -51.38 18.67 12.49
N GLY A 140 -51.36 18.96 11.18
CA GLY A 140 -50.17 19.43 10.45
C GLY A 140 -49.36 18.33 9.78
N ASP A 141 -49.63 17.06 10.09
CA ASP A 141 -48.97 15.91 9.48
C ASP A 141 -49.82 15.29 8.37
N CYS A 142 -49.15 14.90 7.28
CA CYS A 142 -49.80 14.16 6.19
C CYS A 142 -49.94 12.68 6.56
N GLN A 143 -51.18 12.20 6.63
CA GLN A 143 -51.50 10.80 6.92
C GLN A 143 -52.30 10.16 5.78
N TRP A 144 -52.10 8.87 5.57
CA TRP A 144 -52.78 8.09 4.52
C TRP A 144 -53.78 7.12 5.13
N PHE A 145 -55.05 7.26 4.78
CA PHE A 145 -56.15 6.46 5.30
C PHE A 145 -56.66 5.46 4.26
N VAL A 146 -56.91 4.23 4.69
CA VAL A 146 -57.63 3.25 3.86
C VAL A 146 -59.10 3.64 3.77
N ILE A 147 -59.54 4.10 2.61
CA ILE A 147 -60.94 4.49 2.37
C ILE A 147 -61.80 3.33 1.85
N GLN A 148 -61.18 2.30 1.28
CA GLN A 148 -61.86 1.12 0.78
C GLN A 148 -60.91 -0.08 0.79
N PHE A 149 -61.40 -1.22 1.25
CA PHE A 149 -60.68 -2.49 1.18
C PHE A 149 -61.64 -3.62 0.77
N SER A 150 -61.20 -4.45 -0.17
CA SER A 150 -61.86 -5.70 -0.57
C SER A 150 -60.79 -6.77 -0.76
N ASN A 151 -60.97 -7.93 -0.13
CA ASN A 151 -60.14 -9.11 -0.33
C ASN A 151 -60.89 -10.23 -1.07
N VAL A 152 -61.85 -9.87 -1.91
CA VAL A 152 -62.62 -10.85 -2.70
C VAL A 152 -61.88 -11.15 -4.00
N HIS A 153 -61.51 -12.41 -4.19
CA HIS A 153 -60.83 -12.90 -5.39
C HIS A 153 -61.77 -13.79 -6.21
N ASN A 154 -61.69 -13.66 -7.53
CA ASN A 154 -62.42 -14.51 -8.48
C ASN A 154 -61.51 -15.56 -9.13
N HIS A 155 -60.36 -15.81 -8.50
CA HIS A 155 -59.37 -16.78 -8.92
C HIS A 155 -58.76 -17.44 -7.69
N GLU A 156 -58.21 -18.63 -7.91
CA GLU A 156 -57.47 -19.36 -6.90
C GLU A 156 -56.25 -18.55 -6.40
N LEU A 157 -56.00 -18.64 -5.10
CA LEU A 157 -54.86 -18.05 -4.42
C LEU A 157 -53.74 -19.11 -4.35
N LEU A 158 -52.50 -18.67 -4.49
CA LEU A 158 -51.35 -19.56 -4.56
C LEU A 158 -50.90 -20.01 -3.16
N GLU A 159 -50.35 -21.22 -3.09
CA GLU A 159 -49.62 -21.70 -1.90
C GLU A 159 -48.25 -21.00 -1.77
N ASP A 160 -47.67 -21.00 -0.57
CA ASP A 160 -46.43 -20.26 -0.26
C ASP A 160 -45.26 -20.59 -1.21
N ASP A 161 -45.16 -21.84 -1.66
CA ASP A 161 -44.13 -22.31 -2.58
C ASP A 161 -44.33 -21.82 -4.03
N GLN A 162 -45.55 -21.44 -4.39
CA GLN A 162 -45.92 -20.87 -5.68
C GLN A 162 -45.91 -19.34 -5.64
N VAL A 163 -46.28 -18.72 -4.51
CA VAL A 163 -46.27 -17.26 -4.32
C VAL A 163 -44.89 -16.68 -4.61
N ARG A 164 -43.82 -17.32 -4.13
CA ARG A 164 -42.43 -16.85 -4.36
C ARG A 164 -42.08 -16.69 -5.85
N LEU A 165 -42.77 -17.40 -6.74
CA LEU A 165 -42.54 -17.37 -8.19
C LEU A 165 -43.26 -16.21 -8.88
N LEU A 166 -44.09 -15.44 -8.17
CA LEU A 166 -44.74 -14.27 -8.75
C LEU A 166 -43.72 -13.17 -9.10
N PRO A 167 -43.88 -12.46 -10.25
CA PRO A 167 -42.93 -11.42 -10.68
C PRO A 167 -42.64 -10.34 -9.63
N ALA A 168 -43.61 -10.02 -8.77
CA ALA A 168 -43.46 -9.03 -7.71
C ALA A 168 -42.46 -9.45 -6.61
N TYR A 169 -42.24 -10.76 -6.45
CA TYR A 169 -41.44 -11.34 -5.38
C TYR A 169 -40.12 -11.95 -5.86
N ARG A 170 -39.91 -12.05 -7.17
CA ARG A 170 -38.66 -12.52 -7.80
C ARG A 170 -37.59 -11.44 -7.90
N LYS A 171 -37.15 -10.89 -6.77
CA LYS A 171 -36.07 -9.88 -6.69
C LYS A 171 -34.72 -10.56 -6.45
N ILE A 172 -33.70 -10.14 -7.19
CA ILE A 172 -32.29 -10.52 -6.96
C ILE A 172 -31.72 -9.50 -5.97
N ASN A 173 -31.27 -9.96 -4.80
CA ASN A 173 -30.66 -9.08 -3.80
C ASN A 173 -29.30 -8.54 -4.27
N GLU A 174 -28.79 -7.47 -3.66
CA GLU A 174 -27.56 -6.82 -4.13
C GLU A 174 -26.31 -7.72 -4.07
N ALA A 175 -26.17 -8.52 -3.00
CA ALA A 175 -25.07 -9.47 -2.87
C ALA A 175 -25.04 -10.51 -4.01
N ASP A 176 -26.22 -11.05 -4.37
CA ASP A 176 -26.36 -11.98 -5.48
C ASP A 176 -26.11 -11.27 -6.81
N GLN A 177 -26.53 -10.01 -6.97
CA GLN A 177 -26.28 -9.22 -8.18
C GLN A 177 -24.78 -9.09 -8.46
N GLU A 178 -23.99 -8.72 -7.45
CA GLU A 178 -22.53 -8.60 -7.57
C GLU A 178 -21.88 -9.95 -7.92
N ARG A 179 -22.28 -11.01 -7.20
CA ARG A 179 -21.77 -12.37 -7.43
C ARG A 179 -22.10 -12.89 -8.83
N ILE A 180 -23.32 -12.62 -9.31
CA ILE A 180 -23.77 -12.97 -10.68
C ILE A 180 -22.91 -12.26 -11.72
N LEU A 181 -22.61 -10.97 -11.54
CA LEU A 181 -21.79 -10.22 -12.49
C LEU A 181 -20.36 -10.76 -12.55
N LEU A 182 -19.76 -11.07 -11.40
CA LEU A 182 -18.41 -11.63 -11.33
C LEU A 182 -18.32 -13.00 -12.01
N LEU A 183 -19.25 -13.91 -11.72
CA LEU A 183 -19.29 -15.24 -12.34
C LEU A 183 -19.60 -15.15 -13.84
N SER A 184 -20.47 -14.23 -14.26
CA SER A 184 -20.73 -13.97 -15.68
C SER A 184 -19.50 -13.42 -16.40
N LYS A 185 -18.70 -12.55 -15.75
CA LYS A 185 -17.44 -12.02 -16.30
C LYS A 185 -16.39 -13.11 -16.44
N ALA A 186 -16.37 -14.07 -15.51
CA ALA A 186 -15.55 -15.27 -15.58
C ALA A 186 -16.05 -16.32 -16.60
N GLY A 187 -17.10 -16.02 -17.38
CA GLY A 187 -17.56 -16.87 -18.48
C GLY A 187 -18.48 -18.03 -18.06
N PHE A 188 -18.98 -18.06 -16.82
CA PHE A 188 -19.86 -19.14 -16.38
C PHE A 188 -21.23 -19.06 -17.07
N PRO A 189 -21.76 -20.19 -17.59
CA PRO A 189 -23.11 -20.22 -18.13
C PRO A 189 -24.14 -20.03 -17.00
N ILE A 190 -25.25 -19.35 -17.29
CA ILE A 190 -26.24 -18.91 -16.27
C ILE A 190 -26.70 -20.05 -15.35
N HIS A 191 -26.94 -21.26 -15.88
CA HIS A 191 -27.34 -22.41 -15.07
C HIS A 191 -26.27 -22.81 -14.01
N ARG A 192 -24.98 -22.63 -14.31
CA ARG A 192 -23.88 -22.85 -13.34
C ARG A 192 -23.83 -21.75 -12.30
N ILE A 193 -24.08 -20.50 -12.70
CA ILE A 193 -24.14 -19.36 -11.76
C ILE A 193 -25.21 -19.61 -10.71
N VAL A 194 -26.43 -19.97 -11.15
CA VAL A 194 -27.52 -20.33 -10.25
C VAL A 194 -27.11 -21.46 -9.32
N LYS A 195 -26.45 -22.50 -9.85
CA LYS A 195 -26.00 -23.63 -9.03
C LYS A 195 -24.95 -23.25 -7.98
N VAL A 196 -24.04 -22.35 -8.31
CA VAL A 196 -23.04 -21.83 -7.37
C VAL A 196 -23.72 -21.05 -6.26
N LEU A 197 -24.67 -20.17 -6.58
CA LEU A 197 -25.42 -19.41 -5.58
C LEU A 197 -26.22 -20.33 -4.63
N GLU A 198 -26.79 -21.42 -5.15
CA GLU A 198 -27.47 -22.43 -4.32
C GLU A 198 -26.49 -23.11 -3.35
N LEU A 199 -25.30 -23.50 -3.84
CA LEU A 199 -24.26 -24.15 -3.04
C LEU A 199 -23.69 -23.23 -1.96
N GLU A 200 -23.39 -21.97 -2.30
CA GLU A 200 -22.86 -20.97 -1.39
C GLU A 200 -23.83 -20.66 -0.23
N LYS A 201 -25.14 -20.76 -0.50
CA LYS A 201 -26.19 -20.54 0.50
C LYS A 201 -26.64 -21.80 1.21
N GLY A 202 -26.13 -22.97 0.84
CA GLY A 202 -26.53 -24.26 1.42
C GLY A 202 -27.99 -24.63 1.20
N ILE A 203 -28.63 -24.15 0.12
CA ILE A 203 -30.05 -24.39 -0.19
C ILE A 203 -30.22 -25.46 -1.27
N GLN A 204 -31.37 -26.15 -1.24
CA GLN A 204 -31.69 -27.14 -2.28
C GLN A 204 -32.00 -26.49 -3.62
N GLY A 205 -31.82 -27.26 -4.70
CA GLY A 205 -32.05 -26.79 -6.06
C GLY A 205 -33.45 -26.22 -6.27
N GLY A 206 -33.54 -25.02 -6.84
CA GLY A 206 -34.83 -24.35 -7.13
C GLY A 206 -35.44 -23.58 -5.95
N GLN A 207 -34.72 -23.42 -4.84
CA GLN A 207 -35.19 -22.65 -3.67
C GLN A 207 -34.74 -21.18 -3.65
N LEU A 208 -33.98 -20.73 -4.65
CA LEU A 208 -33.65 -19.31 -4.79
C LEU A 208 -34.92 -18.46 -5.00
N PRO A 209 -34.93 -17.21 -4.51
CA PRO A 209 -36.10 -16.32 -4.64
C PRO A 209 -36.32 -15.84 -6.09
N PHE A 210 -35.42 -16.17 -7.02
CA PHE A 210 -35.48 -15.79 -8.43
C PHE A 210 -35.13 -16.98 -9.33
N LEU A 211 -35.54 -16.91 -10.59
CA LEU A 211 -35.33 -17.97 -11.57
C LEU A 211 -34.08 -17.72 -12.42
N GLU A 212 -33.57 -18.77 -13.08
CA GLU A 212 -32.48 -18.67 -14.07
C GLU A 212 -32.77 -17.61 -15.15
N ARG A 213 -34.04 -17.51 -15.56
CA ARG A 213 -34.47 -16.49 -16.54
C ARG A 213 -34.27 -15.07 -16.02
N ASP A 214 -34.46 -14.84 -14.73
CA ASP A 214 -34.28 -13.53 -14.12
C ASP A 214 -32.80 -13.15 -14.07
N VAL A 215 -31.93 -14.12 -13.75
CA VAL A 215 -30.46 -13.97 -13.85
C VAL A 215 -30.03 -13.66 -15.28
N ARG A 216 -30.59 -14.38 -16.28
CA ARG A 216 -30.32 -14.13 -17.70
C ARG A 216 -30.71 -12.71 -18.12
N ASN A 217 -31.90 -12.26 -17.74
CA ASN A 217 -32.37 -10.90 -18.04
C ASN A 217 -31.52 -9.84 -17.34
N PHE A 218 -31.15 -10.08 -16.07
CA PHE A 218 -30.28 -9.20 -15.30
C PHE A 218 -28.91 -9.03 -15.97
N VAL A 219 -28.26 -10.14 -16.33
CA VAL A 219 -26.98 -10.14 -17.05
C VAL A 219 -27.12 -9.42 -18.39
N GLN A 220 -28.18 -9.67 -19.16
CA GLN A 220 -28.36 -9.03 -20.47
C GLN A 220 -28.58 -7.51 -20.38
N ASN A 221 -29.35 -7.04 -19.39
CA ASN A 221 -29.56 -5.60 -19.16
C ASN A 221 -28.30 -4.93 -18.63
N ARG A 222 -27.55 -5.60 -17.74
CA ARG A 222 -26.29 -5.07 -17.21
C ARG A 222 -25.17 -5.11 -18.25
N LYS A 223 -25.15 -6.04 -19.21
CA LYS A 223 -24.14 -6.11 -20.28
C LYS A 223 -24.03 -4.80 -21.08
N LYS A 224 -25.15 -4.13 -21.40
CA LYS A 224 -25.10 -2.82 -22.09
C LYS A 224 -24.49 -1.72 -21.22
N VAL A 225 -24.95 -1.63 -19.97
CA VAL A 225 -24.44 -0.63 -19.01
C VAL A 225 -22.97 -0.86 -18.65
N VAL A 226 -22.55 -2.13 -18.57
CA VAL A 226 -21.15 -2.52 -18.35
C VAL A 226 -20.31 -2.22 -19.57
N GLN A 227 -20.77 -2.49 -20.80
CA GLN A 227 -20.04 -2.13 -22.02
C GLN A 227 -19.87 -0.62 -22.20
N GLU A 228 -20.89 0.18 -21.90
CA GLU A 228 -20.81 1.65 -21.96
C GLU A 228 -19.85 2.19 -20.89
N ASN A 229 -19.88 1.65 -19.66
CA ASN A 229 -18.91 2.03 -18.62
C ASN A 229 -17.49 1.54 -18.93
N ASP A 230 -17.32 0.35 -19.50
CA ASP A 230 -16.01 -0.18 -19.89
C ASP A 230 -15.40 0.64 -21.03
N ALA A 231 -16.21 1.11 -21.99
CA ALA A 231 -15.77 2.00 -23.05
C ALA A 231 -15.33 3.37 -22.51
N LEU A 232 -16.11 3.99 -21.63
CA LEU A 232 -15.76 5.24 -20.95
C LEU A 232 -14.51 5.11 -20.08
N LEU A 233 -14.33 3.96 -19.42
CA LEU A 233 -13.11 3.66 -18.65
C LEU A 233 -11.90 3.46 -19.56
N CYS A 234 -12.05 2.83 -20.72
CA CYS A 234 -10.96 2.70 -21.70
C CYS A 234 -10.54 4.06 -22.24
N GLU A 235 -11.49 4.92 -22.62
CA GLU A 235 -11.22 6.28 -23.09
C GLU A 235 -10.51 7.11 -22.01
N LYS A 236 -10.97 7.02 -20.75
CA LYS A 236 -10.28 7.66 -19.62
C LYS A 236 -8.84 7.15 -19.45
N ARG A 237 -8.61 5.83 -19.52
CA ARG A 237 -7.26 5.25 -19.40
C ARG A 237 -6.34 5.76 -20.49
N GLU A 238 -6.82 5.77 -21.73
CA GLU A 238 -6.05 6.24 -22.89
C GLU A 238 -5.70 7.73 -22.74
N ASN A 239 -6.67 8.57 -22.35
CA ASN A 239 -6.42 9.99 -22.10
C ASN A 239 -5.42 10.21 -20.95
N ASP A 240 -5.62 9.58 -19.79
CA ASP A 240 -4.73 9.74 -18.63
C ASP A 240 -3.30 9.25 -18.93
N THR A 241 -3.16 8.22 -19.76
CA THR A 241 -1.84 7.71 -20.17
C THR A 241 -1.18 8.63 -21.20
N GLY A 242 -1.97 9.22 -22.11
CA GLY A 242 -1.51 10.30 -22.99
C GLY A 242 -1.01 11.51 -22.21
N GLU A 243 -1.75 11.96 -21.20
CA GLU A 243 -1.34 13.06 -20.31
C GLU A 243 -0.05 12.75 -19.55
N LEU A 244 0.16 11.49 -19.12
CA LEU A 244 1.40 11.05 -18.50
C LEU A 244 2.59 11.11 -19.48
N LEU A 245 2.39 10.73 -20.73
CA LEU A 245 3.45 10.81 -21.75
C LEU A 245 3.81 12.26 -22.09
N GLU A 246 2.82 13.14 -22.19
CA GLU A 246 3.07 14.59 -22.33
C GLU A 246 3.78 15.16 -21.12
N ALA A 247 3.46 14.69 -19.90
CA ALA A 247 4.20 15.04 -18.69
C ALA A 247 5.67 14.67 -18.80
N CYS A 248 5.97 13.44 -19.20
CA CYS A 248 7.34 12.97 -19.36
C CYS A 248 8.09 13.78 -20.43
N ARG A 249 7.43 14.11 -21.56
CA ARG A 249 8.00 14.98 -22.59
C ARG A 249 8.33 16.37 -22.05
N ALA A 250 7.36 17.02 -21.41
CA ALA A 250 7.56 18.35 -20.83
C ALA A 250 8.66 18.36 -19.76
N THR A 251 8.73 17.32 -18.90
CA THR A 251 9.82 17.18 -17.92
C THR A 251 11.16 16.96 -18.61
N LYS A 252 11.22 16.17 -19.70
CA LYS A 252 12.45 15.97 -20.48
C LYS A 252 12.96 17.25 -21.14
N GLU A 253 12.05 18.11 -21.59
CA GLU A 253 12.39 19.43 -22.14
C GLU A 253 12.92 20.39 -21.05
N GLY A 254 12.37 20.32 -19.83
CA GLY A 254 12.81 21.12 -18.69
C GLY A 254 14.08 20.63 -17.99
N ASP A 255 14.31 19.32 -17.95
CA ASP A 255 15.47 18.65 -17.34
C ASP A 255 16.12 17.68 -18.35
N PRO A 256 17.26 18.06 -18.97
CA PRO A 256 17.98 17.19 -19.89
C PRO A 256 18.42 15.85 -19.30
N TYR A 257 18.56 15.76 -17.97
CA TYR A 257 18.97 14.54 -17.27
C TYR A 257 17.80 13.62 -16.89
N PHE A 258 16.56 14.12 -16.94
CA PHE A 258 15.37 13.26 -16.87
C PHE A 258 15.41 12.26 -18.02
N VAL A 259 15.03 11.00 -17.75
CA VAL A 259 14.98 9.94 -18.75
C VAL A 259 13.69 9.15 -18.59
N TYR A 260 13.09 8.76 -19.71
CA TYR A 260 11.91 7.89 -19.72
C TYR A 260 11.94 7.00 -20.97
N ASP A 261 11.22 5.88 -20.91
CA ASP A 261 11.04 4.95 -22.02
C ASP A 261 9.65 4.32 -21.94
N VAL A 262 9.11 3.93 -23.10
CA VAL A 262 7.74 3.43 -23.26
C VAL A 262 7.68 2.30 -24.28
N THR A 263 6.84 1.29 -24.02
CA THR A 263 6.46 0.29 -25.03
C THR A 263 4.98 0.40 -25.35
N MET A 264 4.66 0.18 -26.62
CA MET A 264 3.29 0.20 -27.15
C MET A 264 2.90 -1.18 -27.67
N ASP A 265 1.61 -1.52 -27.57
CA ASP A 265 1.04 -2.72 -28.16
C ASP A 265 0.76 -2.52 -29.67
N GLU A 266 0.19 -3.55 -30.31
CA GLU A 266 -0.18 -3.52 -31.73
C GLU A 266 -1.26 -2.48 -32.08
N ASN A 267 -1.93 -1.90 -31.09
CA ASN A 267 -2.98 -0.89 -31.23
C ASN A 267 -2.51 0.50 -30.76
N ASP A 268 -1.20 0.72 -30.67
CA ASP A 268 -0.57 1.97 -30.19
C ASP A 268 -0.94 2.34 -28.75
N LYS A 269 -1.34 1.36 -27.92
CA LYS A 269 -1.60 1.58 -26.48
C LYS A 269 -0.36 1.30 -25.66
N VAL A 270 -0.11 2.13 -24.65
CA VAL A 270 1.02 1.94 -23.72
C VAL A 270 0.86 0.64 -22.95
N GLU A 271 1.84 -0.25 -23.10
CA GLU A 271 1.99 -1.45 -22.27
C GLU A 271 2.82 -1.12 -21.02
N ASN A 272 3.99 -0.51 -21.21
CA ASN A 272 4.89 -0.21 -20.11
C ASN A 272 5.47 1.19 -20.25
N ILE A 273 5.65 1.87 -19.13
CA ILE A 273 6.33 3.17 -19.07
C ILE A 273 7.23 3.22 -17.84
N ALA A 274 8.45 3.70 -18.00
CA ALA A 274 9.41 3.87 -16.93
C ALA A 274 10.07 5.24 -17.04
N TRP A 275 10.43 5.82 -15.90
CA TRP A 275 11.08 7.13 -15.84
C TRP A 275 12.04 7.24 -14.65
N SER A 276 12.99 8.16 -14.77
CA SER A 276 13.91 8.56 -13.71
C SER A 276 14.23 10.06 -13.84
N TYR A 277 14.29 10.75 -12.70
CA TYR A 277 14.63 12.17 -12.62
C TYR A 277 16.15 12.38 -12.71
N GLY A 278 16.60 13.56 -13.15
CA GLY A 278 18.04 13.85 -13.23
C GLY A 278 18.76 13.62 -11.91
N ASP A 279 18.21 14.15 -10.82
CA ASP A 279 18.73 13.97 -9.45
C ASP A 279 18.75 12.49 -9.02
N SER A 280 17.75 11.71 -9.43
CA SER A 280 17.66 10.27 -9.15
C SER A 280 18.79 9.50 -9.85
N VAL A 281 19.07 9.83 -11.12
CA VAL A 281 20.19 9.23 -11.87
C VAL A 281 21.53 9.63 -11.24
N GLN A 282 21.67 10.87 -10.77
CA GLN A 282 22.88 11.32 -10.06
C GLN A 282 23.04 10.60 -8.72
N ALA A 283 21.97 10.50 -7.93
CA ALA A 283 22.00 9.82 -6.64
C ALA A 283 22.39 8.35 -6.75
N TYR A 284 21.98 7.69 -7.84
CA TYR A 284 22.37 6.32 -8.13
C TYR A 284 23.89 6.14 -8.27
N THR A 285 24.63 7.15 -8.73
CA THR A 285 26.10 7.05 -8.84
C THR A 285 26.80 6.90 -7.48
N MET A 286 26.18 7.40 -6.41
CA MET A 286 26.71 7.31 -5.04
C MET A 286 26.08 6.18 -4.22
N PHE A 287 24.78 5.92 -4.43
CA PHE A 287 23.99 5.03 -3.57
C PHE A 287 23.35 3.85 -4.31
N GLY A 288 23.68 3.66 -5.59
CA GLY A 288 23.14 2.59 -6.45
C GLY A 288 23.83 1.22 -6.27
N ASP A 289 24.73 1.09 -5.30
CA ASP A 289 25.35 -0.18 -4.92
C ASP A 289 24.32 -1.21 -4.40
N VAL A 290 23.27 -0.74 -3.74
CA VAL A 290 22.13 -1.54 -3.27
C VAL A 290 20.81 -0.88 -3.69
N VAL A 291 19.94 -1.66 -4.34
CA VAL A 291 18.63 -1.19 -4.82
C VAL A 291 17.53 -2.06 -4.25
N TYR A 292 16.46 -1.45 -3.76
CA TYR A 292 15.21 -2.12 -3.43
C TYR A 292 14.19 -1.85 -4.53
N PHE A 293 13.74 -2.90 -5.21
CA PHE A 293 12.67 -2.80 -6.20
C PHE A 293 11.35 -3.25 -5.57
N ASP A 294 10.50 -2.27 -5.28
CA ASP A 294 9.18 -2.48 -4.68
C ASP A 294 8.11 -2.57 -5.77
N THR A 295 7.34 -3.65 -5.77
CA THR A 295 6.21 -3.87 -6.69
C THR A 295 4.92 -4.11 -5.93
N THR A 296 4.75 -3.43 -4.79
CA THR A 296 3.65 -3.71 -3.84
C THR A 296 2.31 -3.17 -4.33
N TYR A 297 2.28 -2.16 -5.20
CA TYR A 297 1.04 -1.45 -5.54
C TYR A 297 0.60 -1.70 -6.99
N ARG A 298 -0.71 -1.90 -7.16
CA ARG A 298 -1.37 -2.03 -8.46
C ARG A 298 -2.51 -1.04 -8.58
N SER A 299 -2.64 -0.41 -9.74
CA SER A 299 -3.79 0.41 -10.04
C SER A 299 -4.98 -0.45 -10.42
N ILE A 300 -6.11 -0.27 -9.75
CA ILE A 300 -7.39 -0.88 -10.14
C ILE A 300 -7.89 -0.21 -11.42
N THR A 301 -7.82 1.13 -11.46
CA THR A 301 -8.33 1.93 -12.56
C THR A 301 -7.61 1.63 -13.86
N TYR A 302 -6.28 1.53 -13.87
CA TYR A 302 -5.48 1.30 -15.09
C TYR A 302 -5.10 -0.16 -15.30
N GLY A 303 -5.22 -1.01 -14.26
CA GLY A 303 -4.81 -2.40 -14.32
C GLY A 303 -3.30 -2.63 -14.28
N MET A 304 -2.50 -1.56 -14.15
CA MET A 304 -1.04 -1.57 -14.20
C MET A 304 -0.41 -1.76 -12.81
N LEU A 305 0.71 -2.49 -12.76
CA LEU A 305 1.58 -2.63 -11.61
C LEU A 305 2.53 -1.43 -11.52
N PHE A 306 2.63 -0.80 -10.35
CA PHE A 306 3.66 0.19 -10.10
C PHE A 306 4.89 -0.46 -9.46
N GLY A 307 6.05 -0.22 -10.08
CA GLY A 307 7.36 -0.55 -9.56
C GLY A 307 8.14 0.70 -9.16
N ALA A 308 8.69 0.73 -7.94
CA ALA A 308 9.56 1.81 -7.47
C ALA A 308 10.98 1.28 -7.25
N TRP A 309 11.97 1.94 -7.85
CA TRP A 309 13.39 1.67 -7.61
C TRP A 309 13.87 2.58 -6.49
N LEU A 310 14.20 2.00 -5.35
CA LEU A 310 14.51 2.72 -4.11
C LEU A 310 15.93 2.40 -3.62
N GLY A 311 16.55 3.35 -2.93
CA GLY A 311 17.84 3.20 -2.27
C GLY A 311 17.86 3.84 -0.89
N ILE A 312 19.05 3.93 -0.30
CA ILE A 312 19.28 4.61 0.98
C ILE A 312 20.48 5.55 0.86
N ASP A 313 20.30 6.82 1.20
CA ASP A 313 21.38 7.79 1.23
C ASP A 313 22.25 7.62 2.49
N ASN A 314 23.32 8.42 2.60
CA ASN A 314 24.18 8.46 3.77
C ASN A 314 23.49 9.01 5.03
N LYS A 315 22.30 9.60 4.94
CA LYS A 315 21.50 10.10 6.07
C LYS A 315 20.48 9.06 6.56
N GLY A 316 20.34 7.94 5.86
CA GLY A 316 19.38 6.88 6.16
C GLY A 316 17.99 7.13 5.58
N ASN A 317 17.85 8.11 4.68
CA ASN A 317 16.59 8.41 4.01
C ASN A 317 16.38 7.50 2.80
N THR A 318 15.12 7.23 2.50
CA THR A 318 14.75 6.57 1.25
C THR A 318 15.01 7.50 0.07
N VAL A 319 15.74 7.01 -0.93
CA VAL A 319 16.01 7.71 -2.19
C VAL A 319 15.25 7.03 -3.32
N LEU A 320 14.55 7.79 -4.17
CA LEU A 320 13.95 7.25 -5.38
C LEU A 320 14.96 7.31 -6.53
N PHE A 321 15.24 6.16 -7.15
CA PHE A 321 16.03 6.06 -8.38
C PHE A 321 15.17 6.05 -9.65
N GLY A 322 13.89 5.67 -9.56
CA GLY A 322 12.97 5.73 -10.70
C GLY A 322 11.64 5.05 -10.42
N GLY A 323 10.69 5.27 -11.32
CA GLY A 323 9.36 4.64 -11.30
C GLY A 323 9.09 3.87 -12.59
N THR A 324 8.24 2.85 -12.51
CA THR A 324 7.75 2.11 -13.67
C THR A 324 6.28 1.74 -13.47
N LEU A 325 5.50 1.79 -14.55
CA LEU A 325 4.17 1.22 -14.64
C LEU A 325 4.20 0.09 -15.67
N LEU A 326 3.81 -1.11 -15.26
CA LEU A 326 3.83 -2.32 -16.09
C LEU A 326 2.40 -2.83 -16.29
N GLN A 327 2.04 -3.20 -17.52
CA GLN A 327 0.69 -3.72 -17.83
C GLN A 327 0.39 -5.03 -17.09
N ASP A 328 1.39 -5.90 -16.94
CA ASP A 328 1.22 -7.21 -16.33
C ASP A 328 2.42 -7.64 -15.47
N GLU A 329 2.19 -8.66 -14.65
CA GLU A 329 3.18 -9.30 -13.78
C GLU A 329 3.85 -10.47 -14.51
N THR A 330 4.27 -10.26 -15.76
CA THR A 330 4.96 -11.30 -16.54
C THR A 330 6.48 -11.15 -16.48
N PRO A 331 7.23 -12.25 -16.67
CA PRO A 331 8.68 -12.18 -16.82
C PRO A 331 9.12 -11.21 -17.93
N ARG A 332 8.34 -11.08 -19.01
CA ARG A 332 8.64 -10.17 -20.13
C ARG A 332 8.61 -8.71 -19.68
N SER A 333 7.58 -8.31 -18.95
CA SER A 333 7.44 -6.94 -18.42
C SER A 333 8.53 -6.62 -17.39
N PHE A 334 8.90 -7.57 -16.53
CA PHE A 334 10.02 -7.39 -15.59
C PHE A 334 11.39 -7.32 -16.28
N VAL A 335 11.64 -8.13 -17.31
CA VAL A 335 12.87 -8.05 -18.12
C VAL A 335 13.00 -6.66 -18.74
N TRP A 336 11.93 -6.16 -19.36
CA TRP A 336 11.92 -4.81 -19.90
C TRP A 336 12.21 -3.75 -18.83
N ALA A 337 11.55 -3.83 -17.67
CA ALA A 337 11.75 -2.88 -16.57
C ALA A 337 13.22 -2.85 -16.10
N LEU A 338 13.85 -4.01 -15.94
CA LEU A 338 15.26 -4.14 -15.52
C LEU A 338 16.22 -3.60 -16.57
N GLN A 339 16.02 -3.93 -17.85
CA GLN A 339 16.84 -3.44 -18.95
C GLN A 339 16.75 -1.91 -19.07
N THR A 340 15.54 -1.37 -18.96
CA THR A 340 15.29 0.08 -18.99
C THR A 340 15.92 0.79 -17.81
N PHE A 341 15.77 0.25 -16.59
CA PHE A 341 16.41 0.80 -15.40
C PHE A 341 17.94 0.86 -15.55
N VAL A 342 18.58 -0.23 -16.00
CA VAL A 342 20.04 -0.26 -16.24
C VAL A 342 20.45 0.74 -17.32
N ARG A 343 19.65 0.93 -18.37
CA ARG A 343 19.91 1.96 -19.40
C ARG A 343 19.86 3.37 -18.82
N PHE A 344 18.86 3.68 -17.99
CA PHE A 344 18.77 4.97 -17.29
C PHE A 344 20.00 5.22 -16.40
N MET A 345 20.48 4.16 -15.75
CA MET A 345 21.66 4.21 -14.89
C MET A 345 22.99 4.04 -15.64
N LYS A 346 23.02 4.40 -16.94
CA LYS A 346 24.23 4.40 -17.79
C LYS A 346 24.96 3.05 -17.84
N GLY A 347 24.22 1.94 -17.72
CA GLY A 347 24.76 0.59 -17.74
C GLY A 347 25.33 0.10 -16.41
N ILE A 348 25.35 0.95 -15.37
CA ILE A 348 25.80 0.59 -14.03
C ILE A 348 24.74 -0.30 -13.38
N ARG A 349 25.16 -1.46 -12.89
CA ARG A 349 24.30 -2.45 -12.23
C ARG A 349 24.55 -2.43 -10.72
N PRO A 350 23.52 -2.65 -9.89
CA PRO A 350 23.70 -2.72 -8.46
C PRO A 350 24.49 -3.98 -8.07
N GLN A 351 25.20 -3.93 -6.96
CA GLN A 351 25.86 -5.11 -6.39
C GLN A 351 24.81 -6.06 -5.81
N THR A 352 23.79 -5.50 -5.15
CA THR A 352 22.69 -6.25 -4.56
C THR A 352 21.35 -5.62 -4.91
N ILE A 353 20.37 -6.44 -5.26
CA ILE A 353 18.97 -6.04 -5.44
C ILE A 353 18.09 -6.74 -4.42
N LEU A 354 17.29 -5.96 -3.70
CA LEU A 354 16.25 -6.42 -2.79
C LEU A 354 14.90 -6.36 -3.52
N THR A 355 14.05 -7.37 -3.36
CA THR A 355 12.71 -7.38 -3.99
C THR A 355 11.63 -7.98 -3.10
N ASP A 356 10.38 -7.92 -3.55
CA ASP A 356 9.33 -8.83 -3.10
C ASP A 356 9.58 -10.29 -3.56
N LEU A 357 8.93 -11.23 -2.90
CA LEU A 357 8.81 -12.62 -3.24
C LEU A 357 7.95 -12.77 -4.49
N ASP A 358 8.59 -12.81 -5.65
CA ASP A 358 7.95 -13.00 -6.95
C ASP A 358 8.79 -13.92 -7.85
N PRO A 359 8.26 -15.08 -8.27
CA PRO A 359 9.00 -15.99 -9.14
C PRO A 359 9.35 -15.41 -10.52
N GLY A 360 8.47 -14.62 -11.13
CA GLY A 360 8.70 -13.99 -12.43
C GLY A 360 9.76 -12.91 -12.38
N LEU A 361 9.74 -12.07 -11.35
CA LEU A 361 10.78 -11.07 -11.09
C LEU A 361 12.13 -11.74 -10.79
N ARG A 362 12.13 -12.83 -10.01
CA ARG A 362 13.35 -13.61 -9.74
C ARG A 362 13.97 -14.14 -11.03
N GLU A 363 13.16 -14.65 -11.96
CA GLU A 363 13.66 -15.13 -13.25
C GLU A 363 14.24 -13.99 -14.08
N ALA A 364 13.52 -12.87 -14.16
CA ALA A 364 13.98 -11.68 -14.87
C ALA A 364 15.31 -11.16 -14.32
N ILE A 365 15.49 -11.13 -13.00
CA ILE A 365 16.75 -10.71 -12.36
C ILE A 365 17.89 -11.67 -12.71
N ARG A 366 17.62 -12.99 -12.72
CA ARG A 366 18.64 -13.98 -13.09
C ARG A 366 19.10 -13.82 -14.55
N SER A 367 18.17 -13.47 -15.43
CA SER A 367 18.46 -13.19 -16.85
C SER A 367 19.26 -11.89 -17.03
N GLU A 368 18.75 -10.78 -16.49
CA GLU A 368 19.26 -9.44 -16.84
C GLU A 368 20.40 -8.94 -15.94
N LEU A 369 20.49 -9.46 -14.71
CA LEU A 369 21.45 -9.06 -13.69
C LEU A 369 22.19 -10.28 -13.08
N PRO A 370 22.88 -11.11 -13.89
CA PRO A 370 23.45 -12.39 -13.42
C PRO A 370 24.54 -12.24 -12.34
N ASN A 371 25.20 -11.09 -12.27
CA ASN A 371 26.25 -10.80 -11.28
C ASN A 371 25.73 -10.06 -10.04
N THR A 372 24.49 -9.57 -10.06
CA THR A 372 23.87 -8.90 -8.93
C THR A 372 23.33 -9.94 -7.95
N LYS A 373 23.62 -9.76 -6.66
CA LYS A 373 23.03 -10.63 -5.62
C LYS A 373 21.55 -10.32 -5.47
N HIS A 374 20.70 -11.34 -5.54
CA HIS A 374 19.27 -11.19 -5.34
C HIS A 374 18.87 -11.58 -3.93
N VAL A 375 18.28 -10.64 -3.20
CA VAL A 375 17.74 -10.85 -1.86
C VAL A 375 16.24 -10.56 -1.84
N VAL A 376 15.44 -11.46 -1.29
CA VAL A 376 14.02 -11.23 -1.04
C VAL A 376 13.89 -10.58 0.34
N SER A 377 13.22 -9.45 0.39
CA SER A 377 13.02 -8.68 1.62
C SER A 377 12.21 -9.47 2.64
N ILE A 378 12.75 -9.62 3.86
CA ILE A 378 12.04 -10.23 4.99
C ILE A 378 10.74 -9.49 5.31
N TRP A 379 10.70 -8.17 5.10
CA TRP A 379 9.53 -7.33 5.31
C TRP A 379 8.37 -7.64 4.37
N ASN A 380 8.67 -8.27 3.23
CA ASN A 380 7.65 -8.72 2.29
C ASN A 380 7.21 -10.17 2.54
N ILE A 381 8.05 -10.97 3.23
CA ILE A 381 7.74 -12.35 3.62
C ILE A 381 6.87 -12.37 4.89
N LEU A 382 7.23 -11.60 5.92
CA LEU A 382 6.57 -11.67 7.24
C LEU A 382 5.05 -11.41 7.18
N PRO A 383 4.52 -10.41 6.43
CA PRO A 383 3.07 -10.23 6.29
C PRO A 383 2.38 -11.40 5.60
N LYS A 384 3.05 -12.04 4.63
CA LYS A 384 2.50 -13.17 3.87
C LYS A 384 2.34 -14.42 4.74
N LEU A 385 3.24 -14.63 5.71
CA LEU A 385 3.13 -15.75 6.66
C LEU A 385 1.80 -15.72 7.42
N SER A 386 1.37 -14.55 7.90
CA SER A 386 0.08 -14.38 8.57
C SER A 386 -1.07 -14.76 7.64
N CYS A 387 -1.03 -14.32 6.37
CA CYS A 387 -2.06 -14.66 5.42
C CYS A 387 -2.12 -16.17 5.11
N TRP A 388 -0.97 -16.82 4.94
CA TRP A 388 -0.92 -18.23 4.56
C TRP A 388 -1.25 -19.18 5.71
N LEU A 389 -0.88 -18.81 6.94
CA LEU A 389 -0.86 -19.73 8.08
C LEU A 389 -1.85 -19.37 9.20
N SER A 390 -2.53 -18.21 9.14
CA SER A 390 -3.54 -17.84 10.15
C SER A 390 -4.67 -18.87 10.27
N LEU A 391 -5.21 -19.35 9.15
CA LEU A 391 -6.27 -20.37 9.18
C LEU A 391 -5.76 -21.77 9.57
N PRO A 392 -4.65 -22.29 9.01
CA PRO A 392 -4.09 -23.58 9.43
C PRO A 392 -3.63 -23.65 10.88
N LEU A 393 -3.01 -22.57 11.40
CA LEU A 393 -2.38 -22.59 12.74
C LEU A 393 -3.25 -21.94 13.83
N GLY A 394 -4.24 -21.13 13.44
CA GLY A 394 -5.12 -20.41 14.36
C GLY A 394 -4.32 -19.64 15.42
N PRO A 395 -4.56 -19.88 16.73
CA PRO A 395 -3.89 -19.15 17.82
C PRO A 395 -2.37 -19.40 17.87
N ARG A 396 -1.89 -20.51 17.29
CA ARG A 396 -0.45 -20.85 17.25
C ARG A 396 0.33 -20.03 16.22
N CYS A 397 -0.34 -19.24 15.38
CA CYS A 397 0.31 -18.44 14.33
C CYS A 397 1.29 -17.40 14.89
N ALA A 398 1.00 -16.77 16.04
CA ALA A 398 1.87 -15.79 16.66
C ALA A 398 3.17 -16.41 17.20
N GLU A 399 3.07 -17.59 17.80
CA GLU A 399 4.21 -18.37 18.25
C GLU A 399 5.07 -18.81 17.07
N PHE A 400 4.44 -19.35 16.01
CA PHE A 400 5.12 -19.73 14.78
C PHE A 400 5.91 -18.56 14.19
N ARG A 401 5.30 -17.37 14.11
CA ARG A 401 5.97 -16.17 13.59
C ARG A 401 7.20 -15.81 14.40
N THR A 402 7.12 -15.90 15.73
CA THR A 402 8.26 -15.63 16.61
C THR A 402 9.39 -16.63 16.39
N GLN A 403 9.07 -17.91 16.23
CA GLN A 403 10.06 -18.94 15.88
C GLN A 403 10.65 -18.72 14.48
N PHE A 404 9.84 -18.33 13.49
CA PHE A 404 10.29 -18.00 12.14
C PHE A 404 11.25 -16.81 12.13
N GLU A 405 10.94 -15.75 12.87
CA GLU A 405 11.82 -14.56 13.00
C GLU A 405 13.16 -14.93 13.67
N ALA A 406 13.15 -15.81 14.68
CA ALA A 406 14.38 -16.33 15.27
C ALA A 406 15.19 -17.20 14.30
N LEU A 407 14.50 -18.07 13.55
CA LEU A 407 15.09 -18.94 12.55
C LEU A 407 15.72 -18.15 11.39
N TYR A 408 15.07 -17.06 10.96
CA TYR A 408 15.60 -16.15 9.95
C TYR A 408 16.97 -15.58 10.34
N LEU A 409 17.23 -15.34 11.63
CA LEU A 409 18.46 -14.73 12.15
C LEU A 409 19.57 -15.74 12.51
N LEU A 410 19.38 -17.04 12.23
CA LEU A 410 20.41 -18.04 12.48
C LEU A 410 21.67 -17.77 11.65
N ASP A 411 22.84 -18.11 12.20
CA ASP A 411 24.12 -17.84 11.54
C ASP A 411 24.58 -18.97 10.60
N SER A 412 24.23 -20.21 10.93
CA SER A 412 24.65 -21.42 10.22
C SER A 412 23.56 -21.92 9.29
N ALA A 413 23.94 -22.32 8.08
CA ALA A 413 23.04 -22.96 7.13
C ALA A 413 22.56 -24.32 7.64
N GLU A 414 23.42 -25.06 8.34
CA GLU A 414 23.12 -26.37 8.93
C GLU A 414 22.09 -26.23 10.06
N ASP A 415 22.32 -25.30 10.98
CA ASP A 415 21.38 -25.01 12.07
C ASP A 415 20.04 -24.52 11.53
N PHE A 416 20.06 -23.69 10.48
CA PHE A 416 18.87 -23.22 9.80
C PHE A 416 18.07 -24.39 9.21
N GLU A 417 18.70 -25.28 8.44
CA GLU A 417 17.98 -26.40 7.83
C GLU A 417 17.46 -27.39 8.89
N TYR A 418 18.24 -27.64 9.94
CA TYR A 418 17.81 -28.46 11.06
C TYR A 418 16.60 -27.86 11.80
N GLN A 419 16.69 -26.59 12.22
CA GLN A 419 15.60 -25.92 12.94
C GLN A 419 14.38 -25.68 12.05
N TRP A 420 14.57 -25.48 10.74
CA TRP A 420 13.47 -25.41 9.77
C TRP A 420 12.66 -26.68 9.78
N ASN A 421 13.32 -27.84 9.63
CA ASN A 421 12.64 -29.13 9.62
C ASN A 421 11.90 -29.40 10.94
N GLN A 422 12.49 -29.02 12.08
CA GLN A 422 11.85 -29.15 13.39
C GLN A 422 10.60 -28.25 13.51
N MET A 423 10.73 -26.97 13.14
CA MET A 423 9.64 -26.00 13.19
C MET A 423 8.47 -26.47 12.31
N VAL A 424 8.72 -26.76 11.03
CA VAL A 424 7.67 -27.17 10.08
C VAL A 424 6.99 -28.47 10.55
N GLY A 425 7.76 -29.42 11.12
CA GLY A 425 7.23 -30.65 11.71
C GLY A 425 6.36 -30.42 12.95
N GLN A 426 6.78 -29.55 13.87
CA GLN A 426 6.04 -29.20 15.09
C GLN A 426 4.67 -28.57 14.81
N TYR A 427 4.55 -27.83 13.71
CA TYR A 427 3.30 -27.20 13.30
C TYR A 427 2.50 -28.04 12.29
N GLY A 428 3.03 -29.18 11.83
CA GLY A 428 2.33 -30.08 10.90
C GLY A 428 2.15 -29.50 9.50
N ILE A 429 3.01 -28.57 9.09
CA ILE A 429 2.91 -27.83 7.81
C ILE A 429 3.92 -28.30 6.75
N ASN A 430 4.43 -29.53 6.89
CA ASN A 430 5.44 -30.12 5.98
C ASN A 430 4.97 -30.20 4.53
N SER A 431 3.67 -30.40 4.31
CA SER A 431 3.05 -30.48 2.99
C SER A 431 2.49 -29.13 2.51
N ASP A 432 2.69 -28.04 3.25
CA ASP A 432 2.20 -26.72 2.83
C ASP A 432 3.03 -26.19 1.66
N LYS A 433 2.34 -25.80 0.59
CA LYS A 433 2.96 -25.32 -0.65
C LYS A 433 3.73 -24.00 -0.46
N HIS A 434 3.30 -23.12 0.45
CA HIS A 434 3.96 -21.85 0.70
C HIS A 434 5.25 -22.05 1.50
N MET A 435 5.23 -22.96 2.48
CA MET A 435 6.45 -23.36 3.19
C MET A 435 7.46 -24.04 2.26
N ALA A 436 7.00 -24.93 1.38
CA ALA A 436 7.85 -25.52 0.35
C ALA A 436 8.47 -24.45 -0.57
N LEU A 437 7.68 -23.46 -1.01
CA LEU A 437 8.16 -22.33 -1.80
C LEU A 437 9.25 -21.54 -1.06
N LEU A 438 9.00 -21.12 0.19
CA LEU A 438 9.98 -20.39 0.99
C LEU A 438 11.28 -21.19 1.16
N PHE A 439 11.20 -22.49 1.47
CA PHE A 439 12.39 -23.32 1.61
C PHE A 439 13.17 -23.44 0.29
N SER A 440 12.48 -23.56 -0.84
CA SER A 440 13.11 -23.60 -2.17
C SER A 440 13.86 -22.29 -2.50
N LEU A 441 13.47 -21.18 -1.88
CA LEU A 441 14.03 -19.85 -2.07
C LEU A 441 14.96 -19.41 -0.94
N ARG A 442 15.29 -20.29 0.01
CA ARG A 442 16.05 -19.96 1.24
C ARG A 442 17.38 -19.24 0.99
N THR A 443 18.05 -19.53 -0.12
CA THR A 443 19.31 -18.89 -0.49
C THR A 443 19.18 -17.39 -0.79
N SER A 444 17.97 -16.92 -1.07
CA SER A 444 17.69 -15.52 -1.39
C SER A 444 17.06 -14.75 -0.21
N TRP A 445 16.68 -15.38 0.91
CA TRP A 445 16.04 -14.64 2.01
C TRP A 445 16.56 -14.97 3.40
N ALA A 446 17.07 -16.18 3.65
CA ALA A 446 17.51 -16.54 4.99
C ALA A 446 18.92 -15.97 5.29
N PHE A 447 19.10 -15.41 6.49
CA PHE A 447 20.35 -14.74 6.87
C PHE A 447 21.62 -15.58 6.68
N PRO A 448 21.68 -16.90 6.98
CA PRO A 448 22.90 -17.70 6.76
C PRO A 448 23.42 -17.64 5.32
N TYR A 449 22.52 -17.47 4.35
CA TYR A 449 22.83 -17.43 2.92
C TYR A 449 23.03 -16.01 2.40
N THR A 450 22.34 -15.03 2.99
CA THR A 450 22.39 -13.63 2.55
C THR A 450 23.41 -12.79 3.33
N LYS A 451 23.98 -13.29 4.44
CA LYS A 451 24.97 -12.57 5.29
C LYS A 451 26.21 -12.06 4.56
N GLY A 452 26.56 -12.66 3.42
CA GLY A 452 27.67 -12.21 2.57
C GLY A 452 27.28 -11.15 1.53
N CYS A 453 26.00 -10.76 1.46
CA CYS A 453 25.51 -9.75 0.54
C CYS A 453 25.52 -8.38 1.23
N PHE A 454 26.05 -7.38 0.55
CA PHE A 454 26.00 -6.02 1.05
C PHE A 454 24.59 -5.44 0.86
N LEU A 455 23.92 -5.08 1.96
CA LEU A 455 22.52 -4.61 1.99
C LEU A 455 22.37 -3.19 2.51
N ALA A 456 23.46 -2.47 2.81
CA ALA A 456 23.41 -1.06 3.20
C ALA A 456 22.47 -0.74 4.39
N ARG A 457 22.19 -1.72 5.25
CA ARG A 457 21.18 -1.63 6.34
C ARG A 457 19.72 -1.50 5.86
N MET A 458 19.42 -1.76 4.58
CA MET A 458 18.06 -1.75 4.03
C MET A 458 17.19 -2.91 4.54
N ALA A 459 17.80 -3.97 5.08
CA ALA A 459 17.09 -5.05 5.77
C ALA A 459 16.58 -4.65 7.17
N THR A 460 16.82 -3.43 7.66
CA THR A 460 16.38 -2.98 8.98
C THR A 460 14.91 -2.54 8.99
N SER A 461 14.27 -2.63 10.16
CA SER A 461 12.88 -2.18 10.34
C SER A 461 12.72 -0.65 10.20
N GLY A 462 13.80 0.11 10.44
CA GLY A 462 13.79 1.56 10.22
C GLY A 462 13.65 1.91 8.75
N TYR A 463 14.40 1.23 7.88
CA TYR A 463 14.32 1.46 6.44
C TYR A 463 12.96 1.02 5.87
N SER A 464 12.44 -0.15 6.27
CA SER A 464 11.13 -0.60 5.78
C SER A 464 9.99 0.37 6.14
N LYS A 465 10.02 0.94 7.35
CA LYS A 465 9.08 2.00 7.76
C LYS A 465 9.25 3.29 6.94
N SER A 466 10.49 3.66 6.59
CA SER A 466 10.75 4.82 5.73
C SER A 466 10.17 4.62 4.33
N VAL A 467 10.38 3.43 3.75
CA VAL A 467 9.80 3.06 2.45
C VAL A 467 8.27 3.05 2.52
N GLU A 468 7.68 2.47 3.56
CA GLU A 468 6.22 2.47 3.72
C GLU A 468 5.67 3.90 3.84
N ALA A 469 6.34 4.77 4.60
CA ALA A 469 5.95 6.17 4.70
C ALA A 469 6.03 6.90 3.35
N PHE A 470 7.09 6.67 2.58
CA PHE A 470 7.23 7.18 1.21
C PHE A 470 6.07 6.70 0.31
N LEU A 471 5.81 5.39 0.26
CA LEU A 471 4.76 4.82 -0.60
C LEU A 471 3.37 5.29 -0.18
N ARG A 472 3.03 5.27 1.11
CA ARG A 472 1.75 5.84 1.59
C ARG A 472 1.62 7.31 1.23
N GLY A 473 2.72 8.06 1.33
CA GLY A 473 2.82 9.45 0.90
C GLY A 473 2.38 9.60 -0.55
N VAL A 474 3.00 8.83 -1.46
CA VAL A 474 2.70 8.83 -2.90
C VAL A 474 1.23 8.48 -3.20
N PHE A 475 0.62 7.53 -2.50
CA PHE A 475 -0.73 7.03 -2.82
C PHE A 475 -1.90 7.72 -2.08
N SER A 476 -1.64 8.70 -1.22
CA SER A 476 -2.61 9.20 -0.23
C SER A 476 -3.80 10.03 -0.76
N ALA A 477 -3.89 10.39 -2.05
CA ALA A 477 -4.93 11.35 -2.49
C ALA A 477 -5.34 11.35 -3.98
N GLN A 478 -5.10 10.30 -4.77
CA GLN A 478 -5.05 10.48 -6.23
C GLN A 478 -6.16 9.86 -7.08
N ILE A 479 -6.52 10.62 -8.13
CA ILE A 479 -7.63 10.36 -9.06
C ILE A 479 -7.14 9.99 -10.48
N CYS A 480 -5.93 10.44 -10.91
CA CYS A 480 -5.37 10.18 -12.26
C CYS A 480 -3.82 10.04 -12.32
N LEU A 481 -3.30 9.52 -13.44
CA LEU A 481 -1.87 9.22 -13.66
C LEU A 481 -0.96 10.46 -13.71
N ARG A 482 -1.45 11.61 -14.20
CA ARG A 482 -0.67 12.84 -14.23
C ARG A 482 -0.31 13.32 -12.81
N SER A 483 -1.33 13.42 -11.95
CA SER A 483 -1.12 13.78 -10.55
C SER A 483 -0.26 12.75 -9.82
N PHE A 484 -0.34 11.48 -10.20
CA PHE A 484 0.56 10.43 -9.73
C PHE A 484 2.01 10.72 -10.04
N PHE A 485 2.32 10.99 -11.30
CA PHE A 485 3.65 11.34 -11.75
C PHE A 485 4.20 12.58 -11.03
N ASP A 486 3.42 13.66 -10.97
CA ASP A 486 3.84 14.90 -10.31
C ASP A 486 4.12 14.67 -8.81
N GLN A 487 3.32 13.85 -8.13
CA GLN A 487 3.56 13.52 -6.72
C GLN A 487 4.79 12.65 -6.52
N VAL A 488 5.01 11.63 -7.37
CA VAL A 488 6.26 10.86 -7.36
C VAL A 488 7.44 11.82 -7.54
N GLY A 489 7.32 12.81 -8.43
CA GLY A 489 8.30 13.88 -8.64
C GLY A 489 8.54 14.71 -7.39
N ASN A 490 7.49 15.12 -6.67
CA ASN A 490 7.62 15.88 -5.43
C ASN A 490 8.32 15.10 -4.30
N TYR A 491 8.11 13.79 -4.23
CA TYR A 491 8.80 12.93 -3.27
C TYR A 491 10.22 12.54 -3.72
N ALA A 492 10.52 12.62 -5.03
CA ALA A 492 11.83 12.36 -5.61
C ALA A 492 12.76 13.57 -5.57
N SER A 493 12.22 14.75 -5.91
CA SER A 493 12.91 16.03 -5.81
C SER A 493 13.04 16.35 -4.34
N HIS A 494 14.23 16.10 -3.80
CA HIS A 494 14.60 16.37 -2.43
C HIS A 494 14.52 17.88 -2.11
N LYS A 495 13.32 18.47 -2.02
CA LYS A 495 13.10 19.58 -1.10
C LYS A 495 13.12 18.97 0.28
N ILE A 496 14.33 18.93 0.83
CA ILE A 496 14.71 18.61 2.20
C ILE A 496 13.68 19.21 3.16
N GLN A 497 12.60 18.49 3.43
CA GLN A 497 11.75 18.70 4.59
C GLN A 497 12.27 17.82 5.72
N ALA A 498 13.45 18.18 6.16
CA ALA A 498 13.80 18.13 7.56
C ALA A 498 14.81 19.26 7.70
N SER A 499 14.46 20.25 8.52
CA SER A 499 15.43 21.02 9.29
C SER A 499 16.73 20.22 9.41
N GLU A 500 17.87 20.80 9.03
CA GLU A 500 19.14 20.40 9.62
C GLU A 500 19.01 20.67 11.12
N GLU A 501 18.22 19.86 11.83
CA GLU A 501 18.37 19.70 13.25
C GLU A 501 19.81 19.27 13.38
N MET A 502 20.63 20.15 13.95
CA MET A 502 21.96 19.84 14.43
C MET A 502 21.84 18.61 15.33
N GLN A 503 21.92 17.42 14.73
CA GLN A 503 21.96 16.17 15.45
C GLN A 503 23.38 16.05 15.98
N TYR A 504 23.62 16.74 17.08
CA TYR A 504 24.89 16.66 17.80
C TYR A 504 25.17 15.20 18.12
N MET A 505 26.26 14.69 17.56
CA MET A 505 26.69 13.31 17.71
C MET A 505 27.46 13.17 19.04
N HIS A 506 26.73 12.99 20.14
CA HIS A 506 27.32 12.83 21.46
C HIS A 506 28.18 11.55 21.52
N ILE A 507 29.43 11.66 21.99
CA ILE A 507 30.39 10.56 22.20
C ILE A 507 30.00 9.76 23.45
N ARG A 508 29.90 8.43 23.37
CA ARG A 508 29.43 7.57 24.49
C ARG A 508 30.55 6.84 25.22
N THR A 509 31.65 6.53 24.56
CA THR A 509 32.73 5.71 25.10
C THR A 509 33.99 6.51 25.41
N CYS A 510 34.09 7.74 24.92
CA CYS A 510 35.26 8.62 25.02
C CYS A 510 36.53 8.00 24.39
N LEU A 511 36.37 7.02 23.50
CA LEU A 511 37.49 6.35 22.84
C LEU A 511 37.95 7.16 21.63
N PRO A 512 39.27 7.26 21.36
CA PRO A 512 39.78 7.96 20.18
C PRO A 512 39.20 7.45 18.85
N ILE A 513 38.93 6.14 18.75
CA ILE A 513 38.34 5.54 17.54
C ILE A 513 36.90 6.01 17.31
N GLU A 514 36.17 6.33 18.39
CA GLU A 514 34.84 6.93 18.31
C GLU A 514 34.91 8.35 17.79
N GLU A 515 35.88 9.14 18.27
CA GLU A 515 36.08 10.51 17.83
C GLU A 515 36.48 10.58 16.36
N HIS A 516 37.37 9.68 15.92
CA HIS A 516 37.70 9.54 14.51
C HIS A 516 36.49 9.12 13.65
N ALA A 517 35.71 8.15 14.09
CA ALA A 517 34.50 7.75 13.38
C ALA A 517 33.49 8.91 13.28
N ARG A 518 33.37 9.73 14.33
CA ARG A 518 32.50 10.92 14.38
C ARG A 518 32.93 12.00 13.39
N SER A 519 34.23 12.17 13.14
CA SER A 519 34.73 13.16 12.19
C SER A 519 34.41 12.76 10.75
N VAL A 520 34.50 11.47 10.41
CA VAL A 520 34.34 10.95 9.04
C VAL A 520 32.90 10.57 8.68
N PHE A 521 32.21 9.80 9.54
CA PHE A 521 30.91 9.22 9.21
C PHE A 521 29.77 10.24 9.25
N SER A 522 28.78 10.04 8.39
CA SER A 522 27.48 10.71 8.50
C SER A 522 26.80 10.40 9.84
N PRO A 523 25.84 11.22 10.31
CA PRO A 523 25.12 10.95 11.56
C PRO A 523 24.45 9.58 11.61
N PHE A 524 23.94 9.10 10.46
CA PHE A 524 23.32 7.78 10.36
C PHE A 524 24.35 6.64 10.55
N ALA A 525 25.45 6.69 9.82
CA ALA A 525 26.51 5.68 9.91
C ALA A 525 27.22 5.72 11.27
N PHE A 526 27.47 6.93 11.81
CA PHE A 526 28.07 7.10 13.13
C PHE A 526 27.22 6.50 14.24
N ARG A 527 25.89 6.69 14.22
CA ARG A 527 24.99 6.05 15.21
C ARG A 527 25.06 4.53 15.15
N ALA A 528 25.13 3.95 13.95
CA ALA A 528 25.27 2.51 13.78
C ALA A 528 26.63 2.01 14.31
N PHE A 529 27.71 2.71 13.98
CA PHE A 529 29.05 2.41 14.48
C PHE A 529 29.14 2.53 16.00
N GLN A 530 28.66 3.63 16.58
CA GLN A 530 28.67 3.88 18.02
C GLN A 530 27.87 2.82 18.78
N HIS A 531 26.74 2.37 18.23
CA HIS A 531 25.99 1.26 18.80
C HIS A 531 26.84 -0.01 18.88
N GLU A 532 27.51 -0.39 17.79
CA GLU A 532 28.40 -1.56 17.77
C GLU A 532 29.60 -1.39 18.72
N LEU A 533 30.18 -0.20 18.81
CA LEU A 533 31.29 0.09 19.70
C LEU A 533 30.92 -0.04 21.18
N VAL A 534 29.76 0.49 21.59
CA VAL A 534 29.25 0.34 22.97
C VAL A 534 29.00 -1.14 23.29
N GLN A 535 28.44 -1.89 22.34
CA GLN A 535 28.17 -3.32 22.50
C GLN A 535 29.45 -4.16 22.54
N ALA A 536 30.56 -3.70 21.95
CA ALA A 536 31.85 -4.39 21.97
C ALA A 536 32.35 -4.64 23.40
N MET A 537 32.00 -3.78 24.35
CA MET A 537 32.39 -3.89 25.76
C MET A 537 31.73 -5.06 26.49
N GLN A 538 30.70 -5.67 25.89
CA GLN A 538 29.99 -6.82 26.45
C GLN A 538 30.63 -8.16 26.06
N TYR A 539 31.76 -8.14 25.34
CA TYR A 539 32.44 -9.33 24.84
C TYR A 539 33.80 -9.53 25.47
N ALA A 540 34.00 -10.72 26.04
CA ALA A 540 35.31 -11.23 26.40
C ALA A 540 36.01 -11.77 25.15
N SER A 541 37.33 -11.64 25.11
CA SER A 541 38.18 -12.07 23.99
C SER A 541 39.22 -13.06 24.48
N SER A 542 39.45 -14.13 23.71
CA SER A 542 40.51 -15.10 23.94
C SER A 542 41.31 -15.27 22.65
N GLU A 543 42.62 -15.05 22.71
CA GLU A 543 43.51 -15.25 21.57
C GLU A 543 43.83 -16.74 21.41
N MET A 544 43.80 -17.22 20.18
CA MET A 544 44.10 -18.59 19.78
C MET A 544 45.56 -18.72 19.33
N ALA A 545 46.05 -19.97 19.24
CA ALA A 545 47.44 -20.25 18.85
C ALA A 545 47.79 -19.80 17.42
N ASP A 546 46.80 -19.67 16.54
CA ASP A 546 46.94 -19.19 15.17
C ASP A 546 46.85 -17.64 15.05
N GLY A 547 46.77 -16.93 16.18
CA GLY A 547 46.63 -15.47 16.23
C GLY A 547 45.21 -14.95 15.99
N SER A 548 44.23 -15.85 15.79
CA SER A 548 42.82 -15.48 15.72
C SER A 548 42.22 -15.26 17.12
N TYR A 549 41.05 -14.63 17.19
CA TYR A 549 40.36 -14.31 18.43
C TYR A 549 38.98 -14.97 18.48
N VAL A 550 38.67 -15.60 19.60
CA VAL A 550 37.32 -16.08 19.93
C VAL A 550 36.67 -15.09 20.89
N LEU A 551 35.52 -14.57 20.49
CA LEU A 551 34.77 -13.60 21.27
C LEU A 551 33.50 -14.22 21.83
N ARG A 552 33.29 -14.04 23.13
CA ARG A 552 32.14 -14.56 23.87
C ARG A 552 31.40 -13.43 24.55
N HIS A 553 30.09 -13.40 24.38
CA HIS A 553 29.26 -12.44 25.08
C HIS A 553 29.17 -12.81 26.57
N PHE A 554 29.28 -11.84 27.47
CA PHE A 554 29.37 -12.10 28.92
C PHE A 554 28.17 -12.88 29.52
N LYS A 555 27.00 -12.80 28.90
CA LYS A 555 25.76 -13.50 29.32
C LYS A 555 25.33 -14.68 28.43
N LYS A 556 25.83 -14.77 27.20
CA LYS A 556 25.34 -15.79 26.25
C LYS A 556 26.41 -16.85 26.11
N MET A 557 26.09 -18.07 26.53
CA MET A 557 26.99 -19.23 26.44
C MET A 557 27.13 -19.71 24.99
N ASP A 558 26.06 -19.58 24.19
CA ASP A 558 26.05 -19.89 22.76
C ASP A 558 26.30 -18.64 21.91
N GLY A 559 27.07 -18.80 20.82
CA GLY A 559 27.32 -17.74 19.84
C GLY A 559 28.74 -17.14 19.87
N GLU A 560 29.75 -18.00 20.03
CA GLU A 560 31.15 -17.60 19.86
C GLU A 560 31.39 -16.99 18.48
N ARG A 561 32.22 -15.94 18.43
CA ARG A 561 32.58 -15.28 17.18
C ARG A 561 34.07 -15.34 16.95
N LEU A 562 34.44 -15.89 15.80
CA LEU A 562 35.80 -15.91 15.33
C LEU A 562 36.12 -14.57 14.65
N VAL A 563 37.22 -13.95 15.06
CA VAL A 563 37.77 -12.74 14.46
C VAL A 563 39.21 -13.00 14.08
N ILE A 564 39.53 -12.80 12.81
CA ILE A 564 40.88 -12.97 12.27
C ILE A 564 41.42 -11.57 11.99
N TRP A 565 42.57 -11.26 12.58
CA TRP A 565 43.31 -10.03 12.33
C TRP A 565 44.55 -10.35 11.52
N ILE A 566 44.71 -9.70 10.36
CA ILE A 566 45.84 -9.84 9.45
C ILE A 566 46.61 -8.50 9.47
N PRO A 567 47.68 -8.39 10.28
CA PRO A 567 48.40 -7.14 10.48
C PRO A 567 49.01 -6.58 9.20
N GLU A 568 49.59 -7.44 8.35
CA GLU A 568 50.35 -7.05 7.15
C GLU A 568 49.46 -6.32 6.14
N ALA A 569 48.18 -6.72 6.10
CA ALA A 569 47.20 -6.15 5.22
C ALA A 569 46.34 -5.09 5.92
N GLU A 570 46.46 -4.88 7.23
CA GLU A 570 45.49 -4.17 8.07
C GLU A 570 44.05 -4.63 7.82
N GLN A 571 43.81 -5.95 7.82
CA GLN A 571 42.50 -6.54 7.55
C GLN A 571 41.98 -7.29 8.78
N ILE A 572 40.78 -6.94 9.20
CA ILE A 572 39.99 -7.66 10.17
C ILE A 572 38.81 -8.36 9.49
N HIS A 573 38.65 -9.64 9.79
CA HIS A 573 37.53 -10.46 9.36
C HIS A 573 36.79 -10.99 10.57
N CYS A 574 35.46 -10.95 10.54
CA CYS A 574 34.63 -11.54 11.59
C CYS A 574 33.64 -12.55 10.99
N SER A 575 33.42 -13.67 11.68
CA SER A 575 32.46 -14.69 11.26
C SER A 575 31.01 -14.20 11.17
N CYS A 576 30.66 -13.10 11.86
CA CYS A 576 29.31 -12.51 11.79
C CYS A 576 29.01 -11.75 10.49
N LYS A 577 30.03 -11.41 9.68
CA LYS A 577 29.89 -10.73 8.38
C LYS A 577 29.15 -9.38 8.37
N GLU A 578 28.98 -8.74 9.52
CA GLU A 578 28.27 -7.46 9.62
C GLU A 578 28.89 -6.35 8.75
N PHE A 579 30.22 -6.30 8.64
CA PHE A 579 30.85 -5.30 7.78
C PHE A 579 30.54 -5.55 6.31
N GLU A 580 30.62 -6.80 5.85
CA GLU A 580 30.22 -7.18 4.50
C GLU A 580 28.72 -6.96 4.25
N TYR A 581 27.89 -7.05 5.29
CA TYR A 581 26.44 -6.90 5.21
C TYR A 581 25.97 -5.43 5.25
N SER A 582 26.60 -4.58 6.07
CA SER A 582 26.15 -3.20 6.33
C SER A 582 27.19 -2.12 6.00
N GLY A 583 28.45 -2.47 5.85
CA GLY A 583 29.57 -1.54 5.67
C GLY A 583 30.04 -0.89 6.96
N ILE A 584 29.57 -1.37 8.12
CA ILE A 584 29.95 -0.90 9.45
C ILE A 584 30.59 -2.06 10.22
N LEU A 585 31.74 -1.84 10.85
CA LEU A 585 32.41 -2.86 11.66
C LEU A 585 31.51 -3.32 12.82
N CYS A 586 31.39 -4.64 13.00
CA CYS A 586 30.68 -5.20 14.15
C CYS A 586 31.42 -4.97 15.47
N ARG A 587 30.65 -5.06 16.55
CA ARG A 587 31.16 -5.12 17.93
C ARG A 587 32.32 -6.10 18.15
N HIS A 588 32.33 -7.22 17.43
CA HIS A 588 33.37 -8.25 17.55
C HIS A 588 34.70 -7.78 16.97
N ALA A 589 34.69 -7.25 15.75
CA ALA A 589 35.87 -6.68 15.10
C ALA A 589 36.38 -5.47 15.90
N LEU A 590 35.47 -4.59 16.34
CA LEU A 590 35.82 -3.44 17.17
C LEU A 590 36.47 -3.84 18.49
N ARG A 591 35.99 -4.90 19.15
CA ARG A 591 36.62 -5.40 20.38
C ARG A 591 38.07 -5.81 20.15
N VAL A 592 38.38 -6.49 19.05
CA VAL A 592 39.76 -6.87 18.70
C VAL A 592 40.62 -5.65 18.33
N LEU A 593 40.09 -4.69 17.57
CA LEU A 593 40.81 -3.45 17.26
C LEU A 593 41.20 -2.68 18.54
N LEU A 594 40.31 -2.64 19.53
CA LEU A 594 40.60 -2.01 20.82
C LEU A 594 41.71 -2.74 21.59
N ILE A 595 41.73 -4.07 21.57
CA ILE A 595 42.81 -4.88 22.19
C ILE A 595 44.15 -4.63 21.49
N LYS A 596 44.13 -4.44 20.17
CA LYS A 596 45.30 -4.10 19.36
C LYS A 596 45.65 -2.61 19.42
N ASN A 597 45.00 -1.81 20.27
CA ASN A 597 45.24 -0.37 20.45
C ASN A 597 45.09 0.47 19.18
N TYR A 598 44.15 0.11 18.30
CA TYR A 598 43.78 0.97 17.18
C TYR A 598 42.96 2.17 17.67
N PHE A 599 43.50 3.37 17.49
CA PHE A 599 42.86 4.63 17.85
C PHE A 599 42.09 5.27 16.69
N GLN A 600 42.27 4.77 15.48
CA GLN A 600 41.58 5.22 14.27
C GLN A 600 41.12 4.00 13.46
N LEU A 601 40.09 4.19 12.66
CA LEU A 601 39.58 3.17 11.75
C LEU A 601 40.45 3.13 10.50
N PRO A 602 40.92 1.94 10.07
CA PRO A 602 41.60 1.83 8.79
C PRO A 602 40.69 2.25 7.63
N GLU A 603 41.27 2.89 6.61
CA GLU A 603 40.54 3.56 5.52
C GLU A 603 39.55 2.65 4.78
N LYS A 604 39.88 1.36 4.63
CA LYS A 604 39.00 0.37 3.99
C LYS A 604 37.68 0.11 4.72
N TYR A 605 37.60 0.44 6.01
CA TYR A 605 36.40 0.30 6.83
C TYR A 605 35.59 1.59 6.90
N LEU A 606 35.94 2.57 6.06
CA LEU A 606 35.26 3.86 5.91
C LEU A 606 34.73 3.98 4.47
N PRO A 607 33.74 3.15 4.06
CA PRO A 607 33.23 3.19 2.69
C PRO A 607 32.69 4.59 2.36
N SER A 608 32.99 5.07 1.14
CA SER A 608 32.69 6.44 0.69
C SER A 608 31.24 6.85 0.99
N ARG A 609 30.28 5.97 0.67
CA ARG A 609 28.85 6.22 0.89
C ARG A 609 28.43 6.56 2.32
N TRP A 610 29.23 6.19 3.33
CA TRP A 610 28.92 6.45 4.74
C TRP A 610 29.61 7.70 5.27
N ARG A 611 30.44 8.35 4.44
CA ARG A 611 31.14 9.59 4.80
C ARG A 611 30.20 10.79 4.67
N LYS A 612 30.51 11.84 5.45
CA LYS A 612 29.80 13.13 5.38
C LYS A 612 29.95 13.82 4.02
N GLU A 613 31.10 13.63 3.37
CA GLU A 613 31.46 14.23 2.08
C GLU A 613 30.59 13.71 0.93
N SER A 614 29.99 12.53 1.07
CA SER A 614 29.05 11.98 0.08
C SER A 614 27.67 12.61 0.26
N SER A 615 27.50 13.85 -0.19
CA SER A 615 26.22 14.57 -0.14
C SER A 615 25.64 14.76 -1.54
N LEU A 616 24.30 14.72 -1.64
CA LEU A 616 23.54 15.03 -2.87
C LEU A 616 23.35 16.55 -3.07
N ALA A 617 24.08 17.39 -2.35
CA ALA A 617 23.94 18.84 -2.50
C ALA A 617 24.36 19.27 -3.93
N PRO A 618 23.62 20.20 -4.58
CA PRO A 618 24.04 20.76 -5.85
C PRO A 618 25.45 21.37 -5.71
N TYR A 619 26.29 21.16 -6.71
CA TYR A 619 27.52 21.94 -6.86
C TYR A 619 27.12 23.40 -7.12
N ASP A 620 27.01 24.20 -6.06
CA ASP A 620 27.11 25.65 -6.21
C ASP A 620 28.56 25.98 -6.57
N ASN A 621 28.73 26.86 -7.56
CA ASN A 621 30.02 27.30 -8.08
C ASN A 621 31.00 27.65 -6.94
N PRO A 622 32.26 27.20 -6.97
CA PRO A 622 33.25 27.43 -5.92
C PRO A 622 33.80 28.89 -5.89
N GLY A 623 33.01 29.85 -6.35
CA GLY A 623 33.42 31.25 -6.51
C GLY A 623 32.98 32.20 -5.38
N ASP A 624 32.03 31.80 -4.52
CA ASP A 624 31.38 32.76 -3.59
C ASP A 624 31.38 32.33 -2.10
N GLN A 625 32.04 31.23 -1.74
CA GLN A 625 31.92 30.63 -0.39
C GLN A 625 33.02 31.03 0.63
N ASN A 626 34.16 31.59 0.20
CA ASN A 626 35.31 31.70 1.12
C ASN A 626 35.16 32.72 2.27
N ALA A 627 34.34 33.77 2.15
CA ALA A 627 34.21 34.78 3.21
C ALA A 627 33.02 34.52 4.17
N ASN A 628 31.97 33.87 3.69
CA ASN A 628 30.79 33.58 4.50
C ASN A 628 30.94 32.33 5.36
N ASP A 629 31.78 31.36 4.96
CA ASP A 629 31.97 30.13 5.74
C ASP A 629 32.84 30.35 6.99
N GLU A 630 33.86 31.22 6.97
CA GLU A 630 34.74 31.39 8.14
C GLU A 630 34.00 31.94 9.37
N TRP A 631 33.19 33.01 9.20
CA TRP A 631 32.42 33.55 10.32
C TRP A 631 31.34 32.58 10.79
N PHE A 632 30.73 31.82 9.87
CA PHE A 632 29.71 30.83 10.20
C PHE A 632 30.31 29.67 10.99
N GLN A 633 31.53 29.23 10.63
CA GLN A 633 32.27 28.19 11.33
C GLN A 633 32.76 28.67 12.70
N GLU A 634 33.24 29.91 12.81
CA GLU A 634 33.65 30.51 14.10
C GLU A 634 32.44 30.66 15.04
N PHE A 635 31.31 31.14 14.52
CA PHE A 635 30.05 31.24 15.26
C PHE A 635 29.56 29.85 15.72
N ARG A 636 29.64 28.83 14.85
CA ARG A 636 29.30 27.44 15.20
C ARG A 636 30.22 26.87 16.28
N SER A 637 31.52 27.16 16.21
CA SER A 637 32.49 26.73 17.21
C SER A 637 32.20 27.36 18.57
N LEU A 638 32.04 28.68 18.63
CA LEU A 638 31.78 29.43 19.87
C LEU A 638 30.46 29.02 20.52
N THR A 639 29.39 28.90 19.74
CA THR A 639 28.08 28.45 20.25
C THR A 639 28.13 27.01 20.75
N GLY A 640 28.87 26.12 20.07
CA GLY A 640 29.11 24.75 20.52
C GLY A 640 29.85 24.68 21.86
N THR A 641 30.91 25.47 22.04
CA THR A 641 31.64 25.55 23.32
C THR A 641 30.76 26.09 24.44
N LEU A 642 30.00 27.17 24.18
CA LEU A 642 29.10 27.78 25.16
C LEU A 642 28.03 26.78 25.64
N PHE A 643 27.45 26.01 24.72
CA PHE A 643 26.43 25.02 25.04
C PHE A 643 27.01 23.84 25.85
N THR A 644 28.23 23.43 25.53
CA THR A 644 28.95 22.37 26.25
C THR A 644 29.21 22.78 27.70
N GLU A 645 29.76 23.98 27.91
CA GLU A 645 30.02 24.50 29.26
C GLU A 645 28.75 24.76 30.06
N SER A 646 27.67 25.19 29.38
CA SER A 646 26.39 25.45 30.04
C SER A 646 25.67 24.19 30.50
N SER A 647 25.90 23.06 29.82
CA SER A 647 25.22 21.79 30.11
C SER A 647 25.75 21.07 31.34
N ILE A 648 26.88 21.54 31.91
CA ILE A 648 27.54 20.91 33.06
C ILE A 648 26.70 21.05 34.34
N THR A 649 26.01 22.18 34.53
CA THR A 649 25.11 22.38 35.68
C THR A 649 23.86 23.15 35.29
N LYS A 650 22.78 22.93 36.04
CA LYS A 650 21.50 23.62 35.82
C LYS A 650 21.63 25.15 35.92
N GLU A 651 22.42 25.65 36.87
CA GLU A 651 22.65 27.09 37.06
C GLU A 651 23.36 27.72 35.85
N ARG A 652 24.32 27.01 35.24
CA ARG A 652 25.00 27.48 34.02
C ARG A 652 24.07 27.47 32.81
N ALA A 653 23.23 26.44 32.68
CA ALA A 653 22.21 26.37 31.63
C ALA A 653 21.19 27.50 31.76
N ASP A 654 20.70 27.77 32.96
CA ASP A 654 19.73 28.84 33.23
C ASP A 654 20.34 30.24 32.97
N LEU A 655 21.62 30.44 33.30
CA LEU A 655 22.37 31.66 32.99
C LEU A 655 22.50 31.87 31.47
N VAL A 656 22.99 30.87 30.74
CA VAL A 656 23.17 30.97 29.29
C VAL A 656 21.83 31.14 28.58
N HIS A 657 20.80 30.40 28.99
CA HIS A 657 19.47 30.55 28.41
C HIS A 657 18.93 31.96 28.58
N ARG A 658 19.08 32.58 29.76
CA ARG A 658 18.61 33.94 30.01
C ARG A 658 19.38 34.99 29.22
N GLU A 659 20.71 34.98 29.29
CA GLU A 659 21.53 36.02 28.65
C GLU A 659 21.56 35.86 27.12
N LEU A 660 21.70 34.65 26.59
CA LEU A 660 21.71 34.41 25.14
C LEU A 660 20.34 34.75 24.52
N SER A 661 19.23 34.42 25.19
CA SER A 661 17.89 34.79 24.71
C SER A 661 17.69 36.31 24.69
N LYS A 662 18.27 37.03 25.65
CA LYS A 662 18.19 38.50 25.71
C LYS A 662 18.99 39.14 24.57
N GLU A 663 20.21 38.71 24.35
CA GLU A 663 21.09 39.25 23.31
C GLU A 663 20.60 38.90 21.90
N LEU A 664 20.14 37.66 21.67
CA LEU A 664 19.55 37.27 20.38
C LEU A 664 18.30 38.08 20.07
N LYS A 665 17.42 38.31 21.05
CA LYS A 665 16.24 39.18 20.86
C LYS A 665 16.64 40.61 20.54
N ARG A 666 17.70 41.14 21.17
CA ARG A 666 18.23 42.47 20.86
C ARG A 666 18.74 42.53 19.42
N LEU A 667 19.60 41.60 19.03
CA LEU A 667 20.20 41.54 17.69
C LEU A 667 19.14 41.33 16.60
N ILE A 668 18.16 40.44 16.82
CA ILE A 668 17.04 40.25 15.88
C ILE A 668 16.29 41.57 15.71
N ASN A 669 16.00 42.28 16.80
CA ASN A 669 15.31 43.56 16.71
C ASN A 669 16.16 44.63 16.02
N GLU A 670 17.47 44.67 16.24
CA GLU A 670 18.39 45.58 15.55
C GLU A 670 18.43 45.29 14.04
N VAL A 671 18.61 44.03 13.64
CA VAL A 671 18.67 43.59 12.23
C VAL A 671 17.34 43.81 11.52
N THR A 672 16.22 43.51 12.18
CA THR A 672 14.87 43.66 11.58
C THR A 672 14.51 45.13 11.35
N ASN A 673 15.13 46.06 12.09
CA ASN A 673 14.92 47.49 11.96
C ASN A 673 16.00 48.19 11.12
N MET A 674 16.94 47.45 10.52
CA MET A 674 17.89 48.05 9.57
C MET A 674 17.16 48.43 8.27
N PRO A 675 17.34 49.66 7.76
CA PRO A 675 16.77 50.03 6.46
C PRO A 675 17.47 49.23 5.34
N PRO A 676 16.75 48.83 4.28
CA PRO A 676 17.37 48.25 3.10
C PRO A 676 18.26 49.33 2.47
N SER A 677 19.58 49.20 2.57
CA SER A 677 20.47 50.05 1.78
C SER A 677 20.39 49.61 0.32
N ASP A 678 19.91 50.49 -0.56
CA ASP A 678 20.12 50.38 -2.00
C ASP A 678 21.61 50.17 -2.25
N GLY A 679 21.94 49.06 -2.90
CA GLY A 679 23.30 48.78 -3.36
C GLY A 679 23.76 49.90 -4.28
N VAL A 680 24.74 50.69 -3.82
CA VAL A 680 25.52 51.52 -4.72
C VAL A 680 26.37 50.58 -5.56
N ALA A 681 26.02 50.48 -6.84
CA ALA A 681 26.91 49.99 -7.87
C ALA A 681 28.24 50.77 -7.77
N MET A 682 29.34 50.08 -7.46
CA MET A 682 30.66 50.64 -7.74
C MET A 682 30.82 50.67 -9.26
N ASP A 683 30.58 51.85 -9.84
CA ASP A 683 31.05 52.20 -11.17
C ASP A 683 32.58 52.12 -11.18
N LEU A 684 33.10 51.12 -11.90
CA LEU A 684 34.47 51.09 -12.37
C LEU A 684 34.66 52.21 -13.42
N THR A 685 35.01 53.41 -12.97
CA THR A 685 35.64 54.41 -13.86
C THR A 685 37.10 54.59 -13.47
N VAL A 686 37.95 53.98 -14.30
CA VAL A 686 39.39 54.21 -14.38
C VAL A 686 39.63 55.67 -14.77
N SER A 687 40.33 56.42 -13.93
CA SER A 687 41.01 57.66 -14.31
C SER A 687 42.53 57.45 -14.32
N LEU A 688 43.08 57.38 -15.53
CA LEU A 688 44.50 57.59 -15.81
C LEU A 688 44.83 59.06 -15.55
N THR A 689 45.74 59.36 -14.61
CA THR A 689 46.86 60.32 -14.74
C THR A 689 47.55 60.50 -13.38
N GLY A 690 48.87 60.27 -13.35
CA GLY A 690 49.74 60.50 -12.19
C GLY A 690 50.93 59.57 -12.22
#